data_AF-E4XTM2-F1
#
_entry.id   AF-E4XTM2-F1
#
_cell.length_a   1.000
_cell.length_b   1.000
_cell.length_c   1.000
_cell.angle_alpha   90.00
_cell.angle_beta   90.00
_cell.angle_gamma   90.00
#
_symmetry.space_group_name_H-M   'P 1'
#
loop_
_entity.id
_entity.type
_entity.pdbx_description
1 polymer ?
#
loop_
_entity_poly.entity_id
_entity_poly.type
_entity_poly.pdbx_seq_one_letter_code
_entity_poly.pdbx_strand_id
1 'polypeptide(L)'
;MVFIEEIEDENAPTVEELKAQIAQTMRERENADKELYITDQSFQNEKQKARLADDEEQYVDMEDMTIKVRKVNKDEKFKRTDEDDELHDVKPKIEGSPELSFETPSDLRQAVRCGQFKFKPTSGLCPGYQQANLAFIPDEHFDDFVEFCENNPGPLPLLHKSKEKGDFNAEPLTSDFCDARTDVPGYEVYTDGSRGSMQKYLLPPARYENLRPFYLGCSFGFEYALQRNGVPVRNVEQKRNVSMYRSNVEMTACGPFGGPMVVSMRYIPKEKLAVAASCTSPIPESHGAPIWIGSPKAIGIVNIEEPDYGDSVFAKDGDVPCFWACGVSAGSALNFAKLPLAATHAPGSMLVIDEVLNLKGLSARENVDLRVVEYNPMEGHYSLLTAESADKIEMIEAAMCRDPGLRGIQHLIQPGDLEGAALALSHAKSVLITTGFPCNPGKFPYENDGPIGVAGLCVTLLRLGKKVTFLLDEQQVGQFTILLDELAEQDLIARPLPEILVPKEESLYTSMKLLEQGEFDCFLACERAGAGDDGKYHKMSGDPMPTASIDRVEDLWYRALDLKIPTIAIGDGGNELGMGKVHDEVIGSIHNGDMIAASGSTMWLLSCGVSNWGCWALQHCLAVLEGDLVHQRYLSKGVSKYQESMKEPSSLILTSSEQYRIMQVVGQLGYVDGISKKPDTCDNLPWEEHERTHSLMTEYAL
;
A
#
# COMPACT_ATOMS: atom_id res chain seq x y z
N MET A 1 22.76 -26.00 -18.54
CA MET A 1 23.83 -26.91 -18.08
C MET A 1 23.20 -27.97 -17.20
N VAL A 2 23.34 -29.26 -17.55
CA VAL A 2 22.91 -30.38 -16.71
C VAL A 2 24.17 -30.99 -16.08
N PHE A 3 24.22 -31.09 -14.75
CA PHE A 3 25.27 -31.80 -14.03
C PHE A 3 24.81 -33.23 -13.79
N ILE A 4 25.61 -34.22 -14.22
CA ILE A 4 25.34 -35.64 -13.99
C ILE A 4 26.52 -36.20 -13.22
N GLU A 5 26.26 -36.76 -12.04
CA GLU A 5 27.24 -37.52 -11.26
C GLU A 5 27.19 -38.98 -11.72
N GLU A 6 28.31 -39.50 -12.26
CA GLU A 6 28.44 -40.94 -12.54
C GLU A 6 28.77 -41.67 -11.23
N ILE A 7 27.80 -42.43 -10.72
CA ILE A 7 28.03 -43.49 -9.74
C ILE A 7 28.39 -44.73 -10.56
N GLU A 8 29.50 -45.41 -10.25
CA GLU A 8 29.85 -46.70 -10.87
C GLU A 8 28.81 -47.77 -10.49
N ASP A 9 27.69 -47.79 -11.21
CA ASP A 9 26.71 -48.87 -11.28
C ASP A 9 26.80 -49.46 -12.69
N GLU A 10 27.04 -50.76 -12.82
CA GLU A 10 27.21 -51.46 -14.11
C GLU A 10 25.93 -51.45 -14.97
N ASN A 11 24.81 -50.95 -14.43
CA ASN A 11 23.54 -50.73 -15.16
C ASN A 11 23.22 -49.25 -15.44
N ALA A 12 24.12 -48.31 -15.17
CA ALA A 12 23.87 -46.89 -15.44
C ALA A 12 23.88 -46.62 -16.97
N PRO A 13 22.90 -45.86 -17.50
CA PRO A 13 22.85 -45.51 -18.92
C PRO A 13 24.08 -44.69 -19.32
N THR A 14 24.63 -44.99 -20.49
CA THR A 14 25.76 -44.27 -21.06
C THR A 14 25.42 -42.80 -21.34
N VAL A 15 26.44 -41.94 -21.41
CA VAL A 15 26.26 -40.51 -21.73
C VAL A 15 25.52 -40.32 -23.06
N GLU A 16 25.77 -41.17 -24.06
CA GLU A 16 25.02 -41.20 -25.32
C GLU A 16 23.54 -41.57 -25.13
N GLU A 17 23.21 -42.54 -24.26
CA GLU A 17 21.82 -42.91 -23.95
C GLU A 17 21.08 -41.82 -23.18
N LEU A 18 21.74 -41.14 -22.24
CA LEU A 18 21.19 -39.98 -21.52
C LEU A 18 20.94 -38.79 -22.45
N LYS A 19 21.86 -38.52 -23.39
CA LYS A 19 21.64 -37.49 -24.43
C LYS A 19 20.43 -37.82 -25.31
N ALA A 20 20.27 -39.08 -25.71
CA ALA A 20 19.14 -39.52 -26.51
C ALA A 20 17.81 -39.39 -25.75
N GLN A 21 17.77 -39.79 -24.47
CA GLN A 21 16.59 -39.66 -23.62
C GLN A 21 16.19 -38.19 -23.41
N ILE A 22 17.14 -37.30 -23.11
CA ILE A 22 16.86 -35.86 -22.92
C ILE A 22 16.33 -35.24 -24.23
N ALA A 23 16.92 -35.60 -25.37
CA ALA A 23 16.48 -35.12 -26.68
C ALA A 23 15.09 -35.66 -27.08
N GLN A 24 14.68 -36.82 -26.57
CA GLN A 24 13.34 -37.36 -26.75
C GLN A 24 12.32 -36.62 -25.88
N THR A 25 12.60 -36.44 -24.59
CA THR A 25 11.73 -35.72 -23.65
C THR A 25 11.48 -34.27 -24.08
N MET A 26 12.49 -33.60 -24.64
CA MET A 26 12.32 -32.23 -25.15
C MET A 26 11.43 -32.18 -26.41
N ARG A 27 11.54 -33.17 -27.30
CA ARG A 27 10.64 -33.28 -28.47
C ARG A 27 9.20 -33.61 -28.09
N GLU A 28 9.01 -34.42 -27.05
CA GLU A 28 7.68 -34.73 -26.51
C GLU A 28 7.04 -33.48 -25.86
N ARG A 29 7.83 -32.66 -25.15
CA ARG A 29 7.37 -31.36 -24.63
C ARG A 29 6.99 -30.38 -25.74
N GLU A 30 7.82 -30.28 -26.77
CA GLU A 30 7.57 -29.37 -27.90
C GLU A 30 6.33 -29.75 -28.71
N ASN A 31 6.03 -31.06 -28.80
CA ASN A 31 4.78 -31.54 -29.39
C ASN A 31 3.56 -31.31 -28.48
N ALA A 32 3.71 -31.44 -27.15
CA ALA A 32 2.66 -31.12 -26.19
C ALA A 32 2.31 -29.62 -26.18
N ASP A 33 3.31 -28.75 -26.30
CA ASP A 33 3.11 -27.29 -26.41
C ASP A 33 2.43 -26.91 -27.73
N LYS A 34 2.72 -27.62 -28.83
CA LYS A 34 2.01 -27.46 -30.10
C LYS A 34 0.55 -27.94 -30.05
N GLU A 35 0.26 -29.02 -29.32
CA GLU A 35 -1.13 -29.48 -29.12
C GLU A 35 -1.94 -28.52 -28.24
N LEU A 36 -1.33 -27.97 -27.18
CA LEU A 36 -1.96 -26.92 -26.35
C LEU A 36 -2.30 -25.66 -27.16
N TYR A 37 -1.42 -25.26 -28.08
CA TYR A 37 -1.62 -24.10 -28.95
C TYR A 37 -2.74 -24.31 -29.99
N ILE A 38 -2.97 -25.56 -30.43
CA ILE A 38 -4.04 -25.90 -31.37
C ILE A 38 -5.41 -25.95 -30.68
N THR A 39 -5.48 -26.34 -29.41
CA THR A 39 -6.73 -26.29 -28.63
C THR A 39 -7.21 -24.86 -28.35
N ASP A 40 -6.30 -23.90 -28.21
CA ASP A 40 -6.63 -22.50 -27.91
C ASP A 40 -7.15 -21.71 -29.12
N GLN A 41 -6.83 -22.14 -30.34
CA GLN A 41 -7.33 -21.51 -31.58
C GLN A 41 -8.79 -21.87 -31.93
N SER A 42 -9.43 -22.78 -31.19
CA SER A 42 -10.83 -23.17 -31.46
C SER A 42 -11.88 -22.20 -30.87
N PHE A 43 -11.47 -21.13 -30.18
CA PHE A 43 -12.39 -20.19 -29.51
C PHE A 43 -12.36 -18.73 -30.00
N GLN A 44 -11.63 -18.37 -31.05
CA GLN A 44 -11.59 -16.99 -31.55
C GLN A 44 -11.49 -16.93 -33.09
N ASN A 45 -12.65 -16.72 -33.75
CA ASN A 45 -12.80 -16.18 -35.12
C ASN A 45 -13.72 -14.96 -34.95
N GLU A 46 -13.54 -13.76 -35.52
CA GLU A 46 -12.79 -13.26 -36.67
C GLU A 46 -12.32 -11.82 -36.36
N LYS A 47 -11.02 -11.55 -36.15
CA LYS A 47 -10.46 -10.18 -36.29
C LYS A 47 -8.93 -10.05 -36.34
N GLN A 48 -8.17 -11.13 -36.53
CA GLN A 48 -6.71 -11.07 -36.66
C GLN A 48 -6.21 -11.74 -37.96
N LYS A 49 -6.59 -11.18 -39.11
CA LYS A 49 -6.00 -11.52 -40.41
C LYS A 49 -5.15 -10.40 -41.03
N ALA A 50 -4.67 -9.46 -40.22
CA ALA A 50 -3.80 -8.39 -40.69
C ALA A 50 -2.81 -7.95 -39.59
N ARG A 51 -1.87 -8.84 -39.24
CA ARG A 51 -0.61 -8.59 -38.53
C ARG A 51 -0.03 -9.97 -38.24
N LEU A 52 0.90 -10.42 -39.08
CA LEU A 52 1.87 -11.50 -38.89
C LEU A 52 2.36 -11.88 -40.30
N ALA A 53 3.12 -10.95 -40.87
CA ALA A 53 3.95 -11.14 -42.05
C ALA A 53 5.13 -10.19 -41.83
N ASP A 54 5.91 -10.48 -40.79
CA ASP A 54 7.25 -9.95 -40.49
C ASP A 54 7.60 -10.50 -39.11
N ASP A 55 8.22 -11.68 -39.08
CA ASP A 55 9.23 -12.04 -38.09
C ASP A 55 9.92 -13.32 -38.57
N GLU A 56 11.22 -13.17 -38.84
CA GLU A 56 12.11 -14.14 -39.44
C GLU A 56 12.40 -15.33 -38.50
N GLU A 57 12.58 -16.50 -39.10
CA GLU A 57 13.02 -17.74 -38.47
C GLU A 57 14.38 -17.57 -37.75
N GLN A 58 14.40 -17.62 -36.42
CA GLN A 58 15.61 -17.91 -35.66
C GLN A 58 15.73 -19.43 -35.44
N TYR A 59 16.48 -20.10 -36.32
CA TYR A 59 16.97 -21.46 -36.10
C TYR A 59 18.12 -21.44 -35.08
N VAL A 60 17.98 -22.20 -33.99
CA VAL A 60 19.10 -22.52 -33.08
C VAL A 60 19.80 -23.76 -33.63
N ASP A 61 21.06 -23.61 -34.04
CA ASP A 61 21.93 -24.70 -34.46
C ASP A 61 22.34 -25.56 -33.25
N MET A 62 22.17 -26.88 -33.35
CA MET A 62 22.09 -27.82 -32.21
C MET A 62 23.41 -28.58 -31.93
N GLU A 63 24.56 -28.17 -32.48
CA GLU A 63 25.81 -28.94 -32.36
C GLU A 63 26.75 -28.55 -31.20
N ASP A 64 26.51 -27.48 -30.43
CA ASP A 64 27.52 -26.90 -29.52
C ASP A 64 27.24 -27.00 -27.99
N MET A 65 26.79 -28.16 -27.51
CA MET A 65 26.75 -28.43 -26.05
C MET A 65 28.05 -29.07 -25.53
N THR A 66 28.84 -28.30 -24.77
CA THR A 66 30.04 -28.80 -24.07
C THR A 66 29.70 -29.36 -22.68
N ILE A 67 29.97 -30.64 -22.45
CA ILE A 67 29.84 -31.34 -21.16
C ILE A 67 31.25 -31.54 -20.56
N LYS A 68 31.48 -31.10 -19.32
CA LYS A 68 32.73 -31.38 -18.58
C LYS A 68 32.50 -32.51 -17.56
N VAL A 69 33.27 -33.59 -17.67
CA VAL A 69 33.26 -34.75 -16.76
C VAL A 69 34.49 -34.69 -15.83
N ARG A 70 34.32 -34.95 -14.53
CA ARG A 70 35.40 -35.04 -13.54
C ARG A 70 35.43 -36.46 -12.93
N LYS A 71 36.56 -37.17 -13.08
CA LYS A 71 36.81 -38.47 -12.42
C LYS A 71 37.32 -38.29 -10.99
N VAL A 72 36.83 -39.09 -10.04
CA VAL A 72 37.36 -39.20 -8.67
C VAL A 72 37.82 -40.65 -8.44
N ASN A 73 39.01 -40.82 -7.85
CA ASN A 73 39.66 -42.14 -7.68
C ASN A 73 39.27 -42.79 -6.35
N LYS A 74 39.15 -44.12 -6.34
CA LYS A 74 38.46 -44.95 -5.32
C LYS A 74 39.28 -45.33 -4.07
N ASP A 75 40.34 -44.60 -3.73
CA ASP A 75 41.28 -45.00 -2.67
C ASP A 75 41.36 -44.00 -1.49
N GLU A 76 40.29 -43.93 -0.68
CA GLU A 76 40.39 -43.58 0.75
C GLU A 76 39.49 -44.53 1.56
N LYS A 77 39.98 -45.74 1.83
CA LYS A 77 39.35 -46.70 2.75
C LYS A 77 39.86 -46.49 4.18
N PHE A 78 38.98 -46.08 5.08
CA PHE A 78 39.15 -46.29 6.53
C PHE A 78 39.00 -47.79 6.84
N LYS A 79 40.03 -48.40 7.44
CA LYS A 79 39.98 -49.75 8.01
C LYS A 79 39.33 -49.70 9.40
N ARG A 80 38.32 -50.53 9.62
CA ARG A 80 37.78 -50.92 10.93
C ARG A 80 38.30 -52.32 11.26
N THR A 81 38.68 -52.55 12.51
CA THR A 81 38.86 -53.89 13.09
C THR A 81 37.95 -54.01 14.29
N ASP A 82 37.23 -55.13 14.33
CA ASP A 82 36.30 -55.54 15.37
C ASP A 82 37.07 -56.25 16.49
N GLU A 83 36.87 -55.83 17.75
CA GLU A 83 36.99 -56.61 19.00
C GLU A 83 36.89 -55.62 20.17
N ASP A 84 35.71 -55.53 20.79
CA ASP A 84 35.49 -55.79 22.23
C ASP A 84 34.13 -55.25 22.68
N ASP A 85 33.24 -56.20 22.93
CA ASP A 85 31.93 -56.06 23.55
C ASP A 85 32.04 -55.74 25.06
N GLU A 86 30.93 -55.22 25.58
CA GLU A 86 30.56 -55.00 26.99
C GLU A 86 30.91 -53.65 27.65
N LEU A 87 30.04 -52.65 27.48
CA LEU A 87 29.37 -51.95 28.59
C LEU A 87 28.25 -51.02 28.11
N HIS A 88 27.08 -51.19 28.73
CA HIS A 88 25.79 -50.53 28.55
C HIS A 88 25.75 -49.04 28.12
N ASP A 89 24.96 -48.81 27.06
CA ASP A 89 24.02 -47.71 26.80
C ASP A 89 24.41 -46.28 27.26
N VAL A 90 25.30 -45.64 26.50
CA VAL A 90 25.36 -44.17 26.38
C VAL A 90 25.43 -43.82 24.90
N LYS A 91 24.31 -43.37 24.32
CA LYS A 91 24.29 -42.79 22.97
C LYS A 91 25.32 -41.65 22.92
N PRO A 92 26.21 -41.58 21.90
CA PRO A 92 27.02 -40.40 21.71
C PRO A 92 26.09 -39.23 21.40
N LYS A 93 26.11 -38.22 22.27
CA LYS A 93 25.69 -36.87 21.88
C LYS A 93 26.54 -36.50 20.68
N ILE A 94 25.91 -36.37 19.52
CA ILE A 94 26.46 -35.54 18.45
C ILE A 94 26.39 -34.13 19.01
N GLU A 95 27.48 -33.66 19.61
CA GLU A 95 27.64 -32.27 19.99
C GLU A 95 27.53 -31.45 18.70
N GLY A 96 26.46 -30.66 18.60
CA GLY A 96 26.34 -29.62 17.59
C GLY A 96 27.55 -28.71 17.68
N SER A 97 28.05 -28.28 16.53
CA SER A 97 28.99 -27.15 16.46
C SER A 97 28.50 -26.03 17.39
N PRO A 98 29.33 -25.49 18.29
CA PRO A 98 28.88 -24.46 19.21
C PRO A 98 28.30 -23.30 18.41
N GLU A 99 27.07 -22.90 18.73
CA GLU A 99 26.53 -21.63 18.25
C GLU A 99 27.52 -20.54 18.67
N LEU A 100 28.13 -19.86 17.70
CA LEU A 100 28.99 -18.72 17.95
C LEU A 100 28.13 -17.59 18.54
N SER A 101 28.13 -17.47 19.87
CA SER A 101 27.50 -16.34 20.57
C SER A 101 28.55 -15.26 20.80
N PHE A 102 28.24 -14.04 20.39
CA PHE A 102 29.05 -12.85 20.68
C PHE A 102 28.36 -12.06 21.79
N GLU A 103 29.10 -11.72 22.86
CA GLU A 103 28.55 -10.97 23.99
C GLU A 103 28.42 -9.47 23.67
N THR A 104 29.34 -8.92 22.88
CA THR A 104 29.34 -7.50 22.49
C THR A 104 29.49 -7.31 20.98
N PRO A 105 29.02 -6.17 20.43
CA PRO A 105 29.29 -5.80 19.03
C PRO A 105 30.79 -5.76 18.68
N SER A 106 31.64 -5.31 19.61
CA SER A 106 33.10 -5.26 19.41
C SER A 106 33.69 -6.66 19.20
N ASP A 107 33.27 -7.67 19.99
CA ASP A 107 33.72 -9.05 19.82
C ASP A 107 33.35 -9.63 18.44
N LEU A 108 32.12 -9.34 17.98
CA LEU A 108 31.66 -9.74 16.66
C LEU A 108 32.50 -9.07 15.55
N ARG A 109 32.67 -7.74 15.61
CA ARG A 109 33.49 -7.01 14.63
C ARG A 109 34.93 -7.54 14.60
N GLN A 110 35.51 -7.86 15.76
CA GLN A 110 36.83 -8.48 15.85
C GLN A 110 36.87 -9.86 15.19
N ALA A 111 35.88 -10.72 15.46
CA ALA A 111 35.80 -12.04 14.84
C ALA A 111 35.64 -11.98 13.32
N VAL A 112 34.86 -11.01 12.82
CA VAL A 112 34.71 -10.73 11.38
C VAL A 112 36.04 -10.29 10.78
N ARG A 113 36.70 -9.29 11.40
CA ARG A 113 38.00 -8.77 10.97
C ARG A 113 39.05 -9.87 10.87
N CYS A 114 39.13 -10.74 11.88
CA CYS A 114 40.02 -11.90 11.91
C CYS A 114 39.60 -13.04 10.96
N GLY A 115 38.45 -12.93 10.29
CA GLY A 115 37.97 -13.89 9.31
C GLY A 115 37.32 -15.14 9.90
N GLN A 116 37.01 -15.13 11.20
CA GLN A 116 36.35 -16.22 11.92
C GLN A 116 34.83 -16.23 11.68
N PHE A 117 34.26 -15.08 11.34
CA PHE A 117 32.86 -14.92 10.97
C PHE A 117 32.76 -14.24 9.59
N LYS A 118 32.43 -14.99 8.54
CA LYS A 118 32.36 -14.51 7.16
C LYS A 118 31.21 -15.14 6.42
N PHE A 119 30.55 -14.38 5.54
CA PHE A 119 29.46 -14.87 4.70
C PHE A 119 28.33 -15.55 5.47
N LYS A 120 28.05 -15.03 6.67
CA LYS A 120 27.04 -15.56 7.59
C LYS A 120 26.07 -14.45 8.00
N PRO A 121 24.78 -14.76 8.19
CA PRO A 121 23.81 -13.81 8.70
C PRO A 121 24.16 -13.30 10.09
N THR A 122 23.93 -12.01 10.33
CA THR A 122 24.11 -11.31 11.61
C THR A 122 22.80 -11.14 12.38
N SER A 123 21.70 -11.64 11.82
CA SER A 123 20.40 -11.71 12.50
C SER A 123 20.52 -12.51 13.80
N GLY A 124 19.93 -11.99 14.88
CA GLY A 124 19.93 -12.60 16.21
C GLY A 124 21.24 -12.51 16.99
N LEU A 125 22.33 -12.01 16.39
CA LEU A 125 23.58 -11.74 17.11
C LEU A 125 23.52 -10.41 17.86
N CYS A 126 24.18 -10.34 19.02
CA CYS A 126 24.22 -9.15 19.89
C CYS A 126 22.82 -8.54 20.15
N PRO A 127 21.89 -9.31 20.76
CA PRO A 127 20.50 -8.88 20.93
C PRO A 127 20.40 -7.56 21.71
N GLY A 128 19.60 -6.62 21.18
CA GLY A 128 19.39 -5.29 21.75
C GLY A 128 20.28 -4.19 21.16
N TYR A 129 21.32 -4.56 20.42
CA TYR A 129 22.15 -3.60 19.67
C TYR A 129 21.58 -3.35 18.27
N GLN A 130 21.69 -2.11 17.80
CA GLN A 130 21.27 -1.75 16.46
C GLN A 130 22.24 -2.33 15.41
N GLN A 131 21.71 -2.62 14.23
CA GLN A 131 22.49 -3.03 13.07
C GLN A 131 22.38 -1.96 11.98
N ALA A 132 23.47 -1.77 11.22
CA ALA A 132 23.54 -0.83 10.13
C ALA A 132 23.76 -1.57 8.79
N ASN A 133 22.93 -1.21 7.81
CA ASN A 133 23.19 -1.49 6.41
C ASN A 133 24.31 -0.56 5.91
N LEU A 134 25.17 -1.03 5.02
CA LEU A 134 26.20 -0.20 4.39
C LEU A 134 25.97 -0.02 2.90
N ALA A 135 26.26 1.20 2.43
CA ALA A 135 26.47 1.55 1.02
C ALA A 135 27.80 2.29 0.88
N PHE A 136 28.53 2.02 -0.20
CA PHE A 136 29.82 2.60 -0.53
C PHE A 136 29.72 3.32 -1.86
N ILE A 137 29.79 4.64 -1.83
CA ILE A 137 29.50 5.51 -2.98
C ILE A 137 30.77 6.25 -3.39
N PRO A 138 31.08 6.38 -4.69
CA PRO A 138 32.14 7.26 -5.16
C PRO A 138 32.00 8.68 -4.63
N ASP A 139 33.11 9.29 -4.22
CA ASP A 139 33.15 10.66 -3.67
C ASP A 139 32.45 11.71 -4.55
N GLU A 140 32.54 11.55 -5.87
CA GLU A 140 31.89 12.44 -6.85
C GLU A 140 30.35 12.42 -6.81
N HIS A 141 29.75 11.37 -6.24
CA HIS A 141 28.29 11.21 -6.09
C HIS A 141 27.86 11.23 -4.61
N PHE A 142 28.74 11.68 -3.71
CA PHE A 142 28.47 11.64 -2.27
C PHE A 142 27.28 12.53 -1.89
N ASP A 143 27.28 13.79 -2.35
CA ASP A 143 26.22 14.75 -2.00
C ASP A 143 24.86 14.35 -2.62
N ASP A 144 24.86 13.85 -3.86
CA ASP A 144 23.67 13.28 -4.51
C ASP A 144 23.07 12.15 -3.66
N PHE A 145 23.90 11.26 -3.09
CA PHE A 145 23.43 10.15 -2.28
C PHE A 145 22.94 10.59 -0.89
N VAL A 146 23.52 11.66 -0.31
CA VAL A 146 23.02 12.29 0.91
C VAL A 146 21.59 12.78 0.69
N GLU A 147 21.39 13.61 -0.33
CA GLU A 147 20.08 14.16 -0.66
C GLU A 147 19.10 13.05 -1.06
N PHE A 148 19.56 12.00 -1.76
CA PHE A 148 18.75 10.82 -2.04
C PHE A 148 18.27 10.11 -0.76
N CYS A 149 19.10 9.96 0.28
CA CYS A 149 18.69 9.38 1.55
C CYS A 149 17.69 10.29 2.29
N GLU A 150 17.93 11.61 2.30
CA GLU A 150 17.04 12.60 2.91
C GLU A 150 15.66 12.64 2.23
N ASN A 151 15.62 12.42 0.92
CA ASN A 151 14.41 12.26 0.12
C ASN A 151 13.67 10.92 0.33
N ASN A 152 14.34 9.93 0.94
CA ASN A 152 13.83 8.57 1.09
C ASN A 152 14.13 7.98 2.50
N PRO A 153 13.73 8.64 3.60
CA PRO A 153 14.16 8.27 4.95
C PRO A 153 13.53 6.96 5.46
N GLY A 154 12.40 6.52 4.90
CA GLY A 154 11.83 5.21 5.19
C GLY A 154 12.76 4.06 4.79
N PRO A 155 13.09 3.90 3.51
CA PRO A 155 14.01 2.84 3.06
C PRO A 155 15.49 3.13 3.38
N LEU A 156 15.92 4.39 3.44
CA LEU A 156 17.32 4.79 3.61
C LEU A 156 17.52 5.73 4.82
N PRO A 157 17.13 5.33 6.03
CA PRO A 157 17.35 6.13 7.24
C PRO A 157 18.85 6.29 7.47
N LEU A 158 19.36 7.52 7.34
CA LEU A 158 20.79 7.80 7.41
C LEU A 158 21.26 7.92 8.87
N LEU A 159 22.01 6.93 9.36
CA LEU A 159 22.57 6.95 10.72
C LEU A 159 23.89 7.74 10.78
N HIS A 160 24.75 7.51 9.79
CA HIS A 160 26.04 8.16 9.68
C HIS A 160 26.56 8.13 8.25
N LYS A 161 27.51 9.00 7.92
CA LYS A 161 28.22 9.07 6.64
C LYS A 161 29.66 9.49 6.88
N SER A 162 30.58 9.03 6.05
CA SER A 162 31.99 9.41 6.22
C SER A 162 32.20 10.92 6.13
N LYS A 163 33.11 11.44 6.95
CA LYS A 163 33.35 12.89 7.07
C LYS A 163 34.12 13.43 5.88
N GLU A 164 35.08 12.66 5.39
CA GLU A 164 35.95 13.04 4.28
C GLU A 164 36.36 11.81 3.45
N LYS A 165 37.03 12.06 2.32
CA LYS A 165 37.58 11.00 1.48
C LYS A 165 38.65 10.21 2.24
N GLY A 166 38.55 8.88 2.18
CA GLY A 166 39.46 7.98 2.89
C GLY A 166 39.08 7.71 4.35
N ASP A 167 38.02 8.35 4.87
CA ASP A 167 37.43 8.02 6.16
C ASP A 167 36.55 6.78 6.04
N PHE A 168 37.04 5.66 6.57
CA PHE A 168 36.33 4.39 6.65
C PHE A 168 35.96 4.00 8.07
N ASN A 169 36.17 4.90 9.04
CA ASN A 169 35.82 4.63 10.43
C ASN A 169 34.30 4.74 10.61
N ALA A 170 33.74 3.95 11.52
CA ALA A 170 32.31 4.00 11.85
C ALA A 170 31.98 4.94 13.02
N GLU A 171 32.97 5.62 13.62
CA GLU A 171 32.75 6.60 14.68
C GLU A 171 31.80 7.73 14.22
N PRO A 172 30.71 8.04 14.95
CA PRO A 172 30.48 7.72 16.36
C PRO A 172 29.62 6.48 16.63
N LEU A 173 29.23 5.70 15.60
CA LEU A 173 28.39 4.51 15.79
C LEU A 173 29.09 3.39 16.57
N THR A 174 30.41 3.41 16.61
CA THR A 174 31.24 2.49 17.40
C THR A 174 32.14 3.26 18.35
N SER A 175 32.30 2.72 19.56
CA SER A 175 33.17 3.24 20.62
C SER A 175 34.63 2.85 20.43
N ASP A 176 34.89 1.77 19.69
CA ASP A 176 36.20 1.33 19.23
C ASP A 176 36.39 1.60 17.74
N PHE A 177 37.63 1.44 17.27
CA PHE A 177 37.96 1.57 15.86
C PHE A 177 37.27 0.47 15.06
N CYS A 178 36.43 0.88 14.11
CA CYS A 178 35.70 0.00 13.20
C CYS A 178 35.99 0.39 11.76
N ASP A 179 36.65 -0.47 11.00
CA ASP A 179 36.90 -0.25 9.57
C ASP A 179 35.78 -0.88 8.76
N ALA A 180 34.95 -0.04 8.13
CA ALA A 180 33.81 -0.44 7.33
C ALA A 180 34.15 -1.41 6.20
N ARG A 181 35.43 -1.50 5.78
CA ARG A 181 35.90 -2.38 4.69
C ARG A 181 36.24 -3.79 5.15
N THR A 182 36.38 -4.02 6.45
CA THR A 182 36.80 -5.31 7.01
C THR A 182 35.91 -5.89 8.09
N ASP A 183 35.09 -5.07 8.73
CA ASP A 183 34.36 -5.47 9.94
C ASP A 183 32.92 -5.88 9.65
N VAL A 184 32.60 -6.05 8.37
CA VAL A 184 31.31 -6.55 7.87
C VAL A 184 31.52 -7.96 7.29
N PRO A 185 30.63 -8.94 7.57
CA PRO A 185 30.86 -10.34 7.20
C PRO A 185 30.98 -10.61 5.68
N GLY A 186 30.47 -9.70 4.86
CA GLY A 186 30.66 -9.74 3.41
C GLY A 186 29.97 -8.58 2.69
N TYR A 187 30.37 -8.39 1.43
CA TYR A 187 30.01 -7.26 0.59
C TYR A 187 29.50 -7.71 -0.78
N GLU A 188 28.66 -6.90 -1.42
CA GLU A 188 28.28 -7.02 -2.82
C GLU A 188 28.83 -5.81 -3.59
N VAL A 189 29.65 -6.06 -4.62
CA VAL A 189 30.25 -5.01 -5.45
C VAL A 189 29.43 -4.85 -6.72
N TYR A 190 29.12 -3.60 -7.07
CA TYR A 190 28.37 -3.22 -8.26
C TYR A 190 29.32 -2.57 -9.27
N THR A 191 29.22 -2.98 -10.53
CA THR A 191 29.96 -2.40 -11.67
C THR A 191 28.97 -2.10 -12.77
N ASP A 192 28.83 -0.83 -13.15
CA ASP A 192 27.85 -0.35 -14.13
C ASP A 192 26.42 -0.81 -13.79
N GLY A 193 26.09 -0.83 -12.49
CA GLY A 193 24.79 -1.26 -11.96
C GLY A 193 24.57 -2.77 -11.96
N SER A 194 25.54 -3.56 -12.41
CA SER A 194 25.48 -5.03 -12.35
C SER A 194 26.08 -5.53 -11.05
N ARG A 195 25.30 -6.33 -10.31
CA ARG A 195 25.71 -6.95 -9.04
C ARG A 195 26.71 -8.09 -9.28
N GLY A 196 27.88 -7.98 -8.66
CA GLY A 196 28.93 -9.00 -8.67
C GLY A 196 28.76 -10.08 -7.60
N SER A 197 29.74 -11.00 -7.53
CA SER A 197 29.79 -12.03 -6.50
C SER A 197 30.21 -11.47 -5.14
N MET A 198 29.78 -12.15 -4.07
CA MET A 198 30.07 -11.76 -2.69
C MET A 198 31.57 -11.70 -2.41
N GLN A 199 32.03 -10.59 -1.84
CA GLN A 199 33.42 -10.36 -1.46
C GLN A 199 33.58 -10.35 0.05
N LYS A 200 34.71 -10.84 0.56
CA LYS A 200 34.98 -10.85 2.00
C LYS A 200 35.33 -9.46 2.53
N TYR A 201 36.06 -8.68 1.74
CA TYR A 201 36.61 -7.39 2.14
C TYR A 201 36.54 -6.39 0.99
N LEU A 202 36.46 -5.10 1.32
CA LEU A 202 36.66 -3.99 0.38
C LEU A 202 38.06 -3.37 0.57
N LEU A 203 39.07 -4.22 0.67
CA LEU A 203 40.45 -3.81 0.83
C LEU A 203 41.06 -3.39 -0.52
N PRO A 204 42.03 -2.44 -0.55
CA PRO A 204 42.65 -1.94 -1.77
C PRO A 204 43.10 -3.06 -2.71
N PRO A 205 42.88 -2.89 -4.03
CA PRO A 205 43.65 -1.95 -4.85
C PRO A 205 43.03 -0.54 -4.92
N ALA A 206 43.79 0.43 -5.46
CA ALA A 206 43.45 1.87 -5.54
C ALA A 206 42.01 2.19 -5.99
N ARG A 207 41.33 1.29 -6.71
CA ARG A 207 39.94 1.46 -7.17
C ARG A 207 38.92 1.69 -6.04
N TYR A 208 39.13 1.17 -4.83
CA TYR A 208 38.17 1.34 -3.72
C TYR A 208 38.46 2.58 -2.85
N GLU A 209 39.59 3.26 -3.04
CA GLU A 209 40.00 4.41 -2.22
C GLU A 209 39.09 5.63 -2.41
N ASN A 210 38.39 5.70 -3.54
CA ASN A 210 37.42 6.76 -3.83
C ASN A 210 36.02 6.49 -3.27
N LEU A 211 35.77 5.32 -2.68
CA LEU A 211 34.46 5.01 -2.10
C LEU A 211 34.34 5.57 -0.69
N ARG A 212 33.16 6.08 -0.37
CA ARG A 212 32.80 6.64 0.93
C ARG A 212 31.65 5.85 1.54
N PRO A 213 31.79 5.35 2.79
CA PRO A 213 30.74 4.59 3.45
C PRO A 213 29.59 5.48 3.94
N PHE A 214 28.38 4.97 3.75
CA PHE A 214 27.14 5.41 4.33
C PHE A 214 26.61 4.29 5.22
N TYR A 215 26.15 4.65 6.41
CA TYR A 215 25.58 3.75 7.41
C TYR A 215 24.10 4.05 7.51
N LEU A 216 23.29 3.07 7.12
CA LEU A 216 21.85 3.17 7.02
C LEU A 216 21.19 2.28 8.07
N GLY A 217 20.03 2.69 8.57
CA GLY A 217 19.25 1.94 9.54
C GLY A 217 18.79 0.58 9.03
N CYS A 218 18.46 -0.34 9.96
CA CYS A 218 18.13 -1.72 9.64
C CYS A 218 16.92 -2.25 10.42
N SER A 219 16.09 -3.03 9.73
CA SER A 219 14.86 -3.63 10.28
C SER A 219 15.05 -4.60 11.45
N PHE A 220 16.24 -5.18 11.64
CA PHE A 220 16.48 -6.08 12.78
C PHE A 220 16.31 -5.40 14.13
N GLY A 221 16.40 -4.06 14.18
CA GLY A 221 16.18 -3.31 15.40
C GLY A 221 14.73 -3.37 15.92
N PHE A 222 13.73 -3.46 15.04
CA PHE A 222 12.34 -3.50 15.48
C PHE A 222 11.78 -4.91 15.70
N GLU A 223 12.44 -5.98 15.22
CA GLU A 223 12.00 -7.36 15.52
C GLU A 223 11.97 -7.63 17.02
N TYR A 224 12.97 -7.10 17.74
CA TYR A 224 13.01 -7.11 19.19
C TYR A 224 11.83 -6.32 19.80
N ALA A 225 11.46 -5.17 19.22
CA ALA A 225 10.31 -4.39 19.65
C ALA A 225 8.98 -5.16 19.45
N LEU A 226 8.82 -5.84 18.31
CA LEU A 226 7.67 -6.71 18.04
C LEU A 226 7.56 -7.82 19.09
N GLN A 227 8.61 -8.61 19.27
CA GLN A 227 8.63 -9.73 20.22
C GLN A 227 8.37 -9.29 21.66
N ARG A 228 8.99 -8.17 22.09
CA ARG A 228 8.82 -7.61 23.43
C ARG A 228 7.37 -7.18 23.70
N ASN A 229 6.65 -6.72 22.68
CA ASN A 229 5.23 -6.36 22.76
C ASN A 229 4.31 -7.55 22.43
N GLY A 230 4.83 -8.78 22.43
CA GLY A 230 4.06 -9.99 22.21
C GLY A 230 3.59 -10.19 20.77
N VAL A 231 4.12 -9.44 19.80
CA VAL A 231 3.84 -9.65 18.38
C VAL A 231 4.77 -10.76 17.86
N PRO A 232 4.21 -11.85 17.28
CA PRO A 232 5.03 -12.93 16.77
C PRO A 232 5.82 -12.49 15.52
N VAL A 233 7.04 -13.00 15.38
CA VAL A 233 7.90 -12.75 14.22
C VAL A 233 8.12 -14.09 13.51
N ARG A 234 7.31 -14.36 12.48
CA ARG A 234 7.19 -15.69 11.85
C ARG A 234 8.50 -16.20 11.25
N ASN A 235 9.30 -15.34 10.65
CA ASN A 235 10.63 -15.71 10.13
C ASN A 235 11.55 -16.21 11.24
N VAL A 236 11.54 -15.56 12.41
CA VAL A 236 12.32 -15.99 13.59
C VAL A 236 11.80 -17.33 14.14
N GLU A 237 10.47 -17.49 14.30
CA GLU A 237 9.86 -18.76 14.72
C GLU A 237 10.25 -19.93 13.78
N GLN A 238 10.36 -19.65 12.49
CA GLN A 238 10.65 -20.63 11.44
C GLN A 238 12.15 -20.79 11.15
N LYS A 239 13.03 -20.03 11.82
CA LYS A 239 14.49 -19.98 11.57
C LYS A 239 14.83 -19.67 10.11
N ARG A 240 14.14 -18.69 9.54
CA ARG A 240 14.28 -18.24 8.15
C ARG A 240 14.73 -16.79 8.10
N ASN A 241 15.45 -16.41 7.04
CA ASN A 241 15.67 -15.00 6.75
C ASN A 241 14.34 -14.34 6.39
N VAL A 242 14.19 -13.06 6.73
CA VAL A 242 12.99 -12.30 6.39
C VAL A 242 12.79 -12.24 4.87
N SER A 243 11.54 -12.43 4.42
CA SER A 243 11.18 -12.28 3.02
C SER A 243 11.23 -10.81 2.62
N MET A 244 11.93 -10.51 1.53
CA MET A 244 12.03 -9.15 1.00
C MET A 244 11.70 -9.14 -0.48
N TYR A 245 11.05 -8.06 -0.93
CA TYR A 245 10.51 -7.94 -2.27
C TYR A 245 10.84 -6.57 -2.85
N ARG A 246 11.09 -6.54 -4.15
CA ARG A 246 11.10 -5.32 -4.94
C ARG A 246 9.65 -4.92 -5.20
N SER A 247 9.24 -3.79 -4.64
CA SER A 247 7.89 -3.24 -4.83
C SER A 247 7.79 -2.43 -6.13
N ASN A 248 6.59 -2.00 -6.49
CA ASN A 248 6.35 -0.96 -7.52
C ASN A 248 6.38 0.47 -6.95
N VAL A 249 6.79 0.65 -5.68
CA VAL A 249 6.88 1.96 -5.03
C VAL A 249 8.23 2.58 -5.41
N GLU A 250 8.21 3.61 -6.25
CA GLU A 250 9.42 4.32 -6.67
C GLU A 250 9.97 5.24 -5.57
N MET A 251 11.28 5.18 -5.37
CA MET A 251 11.99 6.15 -4.52
C MET A 251 12.08 7.51 -5.24
N THR A 252 12.09 8.60 -4.47
CA THR A 252 12.34 9.93 -5.02
C THR A 252 13.76 10.02 -5.53
N ALA A 253 13.93 10.09 -6.85
CA ALA A 253 15.24 10.17 -7.50
C ALA A 253 16.00 11.46 -7.14
N CYS A 254 17.32 11.35 -7.04
CA CYS A 254 18.25 12.47 -6.86
C CYS A 254 19.62 12.10 -7.47
N GLY A 255 20.19 13.02 -8.26
CA GLY A 255 21.38 12.73 -9.05
C GLY A 255 21.19 11.48 -9.92
N PRO A 256 22.15 10.52 -9.92
CA PRO A 256 22.01 9.27 -10.63
C PRO A 256 21.13 8.23 -9.89
N PHE A 257 20.75 8.47 -8.64
CA PHE A 257 20.08 7.46 -7.80
C PHE A 257 18.55 7.49 -7.97
N GLY A 258 17.92 6.31 -7.90
CA GLY A 258 16.48 6.13 -8.06
C GLY A 258 16.08 4.66 -7.99
N GLY A 259 14.92 4.34 -8.55
CA GLY A 259 14.42 2.96 -8.69
C GLY A 259 13.50 2.50 -7.56
N PRO A 260 13.00 1.25 -7.69
CA PRO A 260 11.96 0.74 -6.82
C PRO A 260 12.47 0.46 -5.40
N MET A 261 11.63 0.76 -4.42
CA MET A 261 11.85 0.45 -3.01
C MET A 261 11.81 -1.07 -2.79
N VAL A 262 12.75 -1.56 -1.99
CA VAL A 262 12.70 -2.93 -1.45
C VAL A 262 12.02 -2.89 -0.10
N VAL A 263 11.08 -3.81 0.11
CA VAL A 263 10.30 -3.94 1.35
C VAL A 263 10.59 -5.28 2.01
N SER A 264 10.51 -5.32 3.34
CA SER A 264 10.57 -6.56 4.13
C SER A 264 9.18 -6.89 4.68
N MET A 265 8.78 -8.15 4.57
CA MET A 265 7.43 -8.60 4.91
C MET A 265 7.42 -9.44 6.19
N ARG A 266 6.44 -9.19 7.05
CA ARG A 266 6.13 -10.02 8.22
C ARG A 266 4.63 -10.29 8.27
N TYR A 267 4.26 -11.54 8.50
CA TYR A 267 2.90 -11.94 8.81
C TYR A 267 2.57 -11.60 10.27
N ILE A 268 1.54 -10.79 10.48
CA ILE A 268 1.12 -10.27 11.78
C ILE A 268 -0.34 -10.68 12.02
N PRO A 269 -0.71 -11.28 13.17
CA PRO A 269 -2.11 -11.55 13.50
C PRO A 269 -2.95 -10.27 13.42
N LYS A 270 -4.16 -10.35 12.83
CA LYS A 270 -5.03 -9.17 12.61
C LYS A 270 -5.23 -8.33 13.88
N GLU A 271 -5.40 -8.97 15.03
CA GLU A 271 -5.59 -8.33 16.33
C GLU A 271 -4.33 -7.63 16.89
N LYS A 272 -3.16 -7.85 16.27
CA LYS A 272 -1.87 -7.28 16.68
C LYS A 272 -1.33 -6.22 15.70
N LEU A 273 -2.09 -5.88 14.65
CA LEU A 273 -1.67 -4.88 13.67
C LEU A 273 -1.37 -3.52 14.32
N ALA A 274 -2.26 -3.03 15.19
CA ALA A 274 -2.08 -1.78 15.93
C ALA A 274 -0.86 -1.80 16.85
N VAL A 275 -0.64 -2.91 17.55
CA VAL A 275 0.53 -3.10 18.42
C VAL A 275 1.82 -3.10 17.58
N ALA A 276 1.82 -3.80 16.44
CA ALA A 276 2.96 -3.84 15.54
C ALA A 276 3.29 -2.43 15.02
N ALA A 277 2.31 -1.71 14.47
CA ALA A 277 2.51 -0.34 14.00
C ALA A 277 2.99 0.60 15.11
N SER A 278 2.35 0.58 16.28
CA SER A 278 2.67 1.47 17.40
C SER A 278 4.06 1.23 17.98
N CYS A 279 4.52 -0.03 18.00
CA CYS A 279 5.84 -0.35 18.56
C CYS A 279 6.99 -0.12 17.58
N THR A 280 6.74 -0.11 16.26
CA THR A 280 7.79 0.18 15.26
C THR A 280 7.81 1.64 14.82
N SER A 281 6.68 2.35 14.84
CA SER A 281 6.57 3.77 14.41
C SER A 281 7.61 4.69 15.07
N PRO A 282 7.86 4.61 16.39
CA PRO A 282 8.82 5.47 17.08
C PRO A 282 10.30 5.16 16.82
N ILE A 283 10.61 4.23 15.92
CA ILE A 283 12.00 3.81 15.61
C ILE A 283 12.31 4.12 14.13
N PRO A 284 12.27 5.39 13.69
CA PRO A 284 12.49 5.76 12.28
C PRO A 284 13.88 5.34 11.77
N GLU A 285 14.89 5.30 12.65
CA GLU A 285 16.24 4.80 12.38
C GLU A 285 16.28 3.29 12.10
N SER A 286 15.16 2.58 12.32
CA SER A 286 14.94 1.19 11.93
C SER A 286 13.75 1.07 10.96
N HIS A 287 13.56 2.05 10.08
CA HIS A 287 12.49 2.15 9.08
C HIS A 287 11.11 2.55 9.62
N GLY A 288 10.87 2.60 10.93
CA GLY A 288 9.65 3.17 11.52
C GLY A 288 8.37 2.34 11.30
N ALA A 289 7.25 3.03 11.06
CA ALA A 289 5.95 2.41 10.84
C ALA A 289 5.91 1.60 9.52
N PRO A 290 5.04 0.57 9.42
CA PRO A 290 4.75 -0.12 8.16
C PRO A 290 4.46 0.88 7.04
N ILE A 291 4.83 0.55 5.81
CA ILE A 291 4.51 1.35 4.61
C ILE A 291 3.30 0.77 3.86
N TRP A 292 2.97 -0.50 4.12
CA TRP A 292 1.80 -1.18 3.59
C TRP A 292 1.35 -2.33 4.50
N ILE A 293 0.04 -2.53 4.62
CA ILE A 293 -0.59 -3.61 5.36
C ILE A 293 -1.75 -4.14 4.51
N GLY A 294 -1.76 -5.44 4.25
CA GLY A 294 -2.79 -6.09 3.43
C GLY A 294 -2.27 -6.63 2.10
N SER A 295 -3.14 -6.72 1.10
CA SER A 295 -2.87 -7.37 -0.20
C SER A 295 -1.51 -6.97 -0.81
N PRO A 296 -0.60 -7.92 -1.10
CA PRO A 296 0.72 -7.65 -1.68
C PRO A 296 0.65 -7.04 -3.09
N LYS A 297 -0.43 -7.30 -3.84
CA LYS A 297 -0.58 -6.87 -5.23
C LYS A 297 -0.57 -5.35 -5.38
N ALA A 298 -1.12 -4.63 -4.39
CA ALA A 298 -1.18 -3.18 -4.40
C ALA A 298 0.20 -2.51 -4.42
N ILE A 299 1.23 -3.20 -3.90
CA ILE A 299 2.63 -2.76 -3.94
C ILE A 299 3.46 -3.54 -4.98
N GLY A 300 2.81 -4.15 -5.97
CA GLY A 300 3.44 -4.80 -7.11
C GLY A 300 3.94 -6.23 -6.87
N ILE A 301 3.64 -6.84 -5.72
CA ILE A 301 4.10 -8.18 -5.38
C ILE A 301 3.04 -9.19 -5.86
N VAL A 302 3.37 -9.91 -6.95
CA VAL A 302 2.45 -10.86 -7.60
C VAL A 302 2.37 -12.19 -6.86
N ASN A 303 3.52 -12.74 -6.46
CA ASN A 303 3.61 -13.99 -5.71
C ASN A 303 4.39 -13.76 -4.41
N ILE A 304 3.67 -13.77 -3.28
CA ILE A 304 4.28 -13.58 -1.96
C ILE A 304 5.12 -14.79 -1.52
N GLU A 305 4.97 -15.96 -2.14
CA GLU A 305 5.75 -17.15 -1.77
C GLU A 305 7.16 -17.15 -2.38
N GLU A 306 7.43 -16.29 -3.35
CA GLU A 306 8.70 -16.17 -4.08
C GLU A 306 9.36 -14.81 -3.82
N PRO A 307 10.06 -14.63 -2.68
CA PRO A 307 10.74 -13.38 -2.39
C PRO A 307 11.95 -13.15 -3.30
N ASP A 308 12.18 -11.88 -3.66
CA ASP A 308 13.38 -11.46 -4.41
C ASP A 308 14.67 -11.66 -3.58
N TYR A 309 14.55 -11.55 -2.26
CA TYR A 309 15.66 -11.76 -1.32
C TYR A 309 15.17 -12.44 -0.03
N GLY A 310 16.06 -13.22 0.58
CA GLY A 310 15.75 -13.96 1.80
C GLY A 310 15.01 -15.27 1.51
N ASP A 311 14.28 -15.76 2.51
CA ASP A 311 13.57 -17.04 2.43
C ASP A 311 12.06 -16.79 2.40
N SER A 312 11.30 -17.70 1.77
CA SER A 312 9.84 -17.69 1.85
C SER A 312 9.39 -17.94 3.29
N VAL A 313 8.39 -17.24 3.80
CA VAL A 313 7.87 -17.40 5.17
C VAL A 313 6.39 -17.78 5.09
N PHE A 314 5.93 -18.68 5.95
CA PHE A 314 4.53 -19.14 5.91
C PHE A 314 3.67 -18.43 6.96
N ALA A 315 2.45 -18.05 6.56
CA ALA A 315 1.43 -17.47 7.42
C ALA A 315 0.78 -18.51 8.34
N LYS A 316 0.17 -18.06 9.44
CA LYS A 316 -0.86 -18.81 10.17
C LYS A 316 -2.24 -18.21 9.86
N ASP A 317 -3.29 -18.98 10.13
CA ASP A 317 -4.67 -18.52 9.97
C ASP A 317 -4.89 -17.19 10.72
N GLY A 318 -5.43 -16.20 10.03
CA GLY A 318 -5.67 -14.85 10.56
C GLY A 318 -4.47 -13.91 10.55
N ASP A 319 -3.30 -14.35 10.09
CA ASP A 319 -2.17 -13.44 9.84
C ASP A 319 -2.43 -12.57 8.59
N VAL A 320 -2.08 -11.29 8.69
CA VAL A 320 -2.10 -10.30 7.61
C VAL A 320 -0.66 -9.94 7.24
N PRO A 321 -0.30 -9.94 5.94
CA PRO A 321 1.04 -9.51 5.52
C PRO A 321 1.21 -8.00 5.73
N CYS A 322 2.28 -7.64 6.45
CA CYS A 322 2.68 -6.27 6.72
C CYS A 322 4.06 -6.02 6.14
N PHE A 323 4.26 -4.85 5.54
CA PHE A 323 5.47 -4.49 4.82
C PHE A 323 6.09 -3.24 5.41
N TRP A 324 7.40 -3.32 5.67
CA TRP A 324 8.24 -2.19 6.08
C TRP A 324 9.24 -1.91 4.98
N ALA A 325 9.63 -0.65 4.84
CA ALA A 325 10.77 -0.30 4.01
C ALA A 325 12.04 -1.05 4.49
N CYS A 326 12.97 -1.31 3.57
CA CYS A 326 14.15 -2.10 3.85
C CYS A 326 15.42 -1.43 3.31
N GLY A 327 16.50 -1.45 4.09
CA GLY A 327 17.81 -0.90 3.70
C GLY A 327 18.48 -1.58 2.52
N VAL A 328 17.99 -2.75 2.09
CA VAL A 328 18.37 -3.39 0.81
C VAL A 328 18.00 -2.52 -0.39
N SER A 329 17.11 -1.53 -0.21
CA SER A 329 16.82 -0.50 -1.21
C SER A 329 18.06 0.26 -1.69
N ALA A 330 19.13 0.33 -0.90
CA ALA A 330 20.41 0.88 -1.35
C ALA A 330 20.97 0.12 -2.57
N GLY A 331 20.85 -1.21 -2.58
CA GLY A 331 21.24 -2.03 -3.75
C GLY A 331 20.37 -1.75 -4.98
N SER A 332 19.08 -1.45 -4.79
CA SER A 332 18.18 -1.02 -5.86
C SER A 332 18.64 0.32 -6.46
N ALA A 333 19.00 1.27 -5.60
CA ALA A 333 19.53 2.56 -6.02
C ALA A 333 20.84 2.45 -6.82
N LEU A 334 21.75 1.54 -6.43
CA LEU A 334 22.99 1.29 -7.16
C LEU A 334 22.76 0.63 -8.53
N ASN A 335 21.80 -0.32 -8.62
CA ASN A 335 21.41 -0.90 -9.90
C ASN A 335 20.89 0.17 -10.87
N PHE A 336 20.09 1.11 -10.36
CA PHE A 336 19.51 2.20 -11.13
C PHE A 336 20.58 3.20 -11.58
N ALA A 337 21.48 3.58 -10.67
CA ALA A 337 22.50 4.61 -10.92
C ALA A 337 23.58 4.19 -11.92
N LYS A 338 23.81 2.88 -12.08
CA LYS A 338 24.80 2.33 -13.02
C LYS A 338 26.19 2.95 -12.88
N LEU A 339 26.59 3.22 -11.64
CA LEU A 339 27.91 3.79 -11.36
C LEU A 339 29.03 2.81 -11.78
N PRO A 340 30.19 3.30 -12.24
CA PRO A 340 31.31 2.45 -12.63
C PRO A 340 31.77 1.52 -11.50
N LEU A 341 31.64 1.98 -10.25
CA LEU A 341 31.94 1.21 -9.08
C LEU A 341 31.14 1.70 -7.87
N ALA A 342 30.45 0.78 -7.20
CA ALA A 342 29.86 1.00 -5.88
C ALA A 342 29.82 -0.33 -5.13
N ALA A 343 29.48 -0.31 -3.84
CA ALA A 343 29.28 -1.55 -3.09
C ALA A 343 28.22 -1.39 -2.00
N THR A 344 27.67 -2.50 -1.54
CA THR A 344 26.93 -2.59 -0.28
C THR A 344 27.52 -3.69 0.59
N HIS A 345 27.09 -3.75 1.85
CA HIS A 345 27.13 -5.03 2.56
C HIS A 345 26.26 -6.06 1.81
N ALA A 346 26.57 -7.35 1.96
CA ALA A 346 25.73 -8.40 1.40
C ALA A 346 24.49 -8.64 2.26
N PRO A 347 23.35 -9.07 1.69
CA PRO A 347 22.13 -9.37 2.43
C PRO A 347 22.39 -10.28 3.65
N GLY A 348 21.88 -9.85 4.82
CA GLY A 348 22.07 -10.55 6.10
C GLY A 348 23.44 -10.33 6.76
N SER A 349 24.40 -9.70 6.09
CA SER A 349 25.75 -9.44 6.62
C SER A 349 25.91 -7.98 7.05
N MET A 350 25.13 -7.50 8.02
CA MET A 350 25.16 -6.10 8.47
C MET A 350 26.32 -5.82 9.43
N LEU A 351 26.60 -4.53 9.66
CA LEU A 351 27.48 -4.07 10.74
C LEU A 351 26.68 -3.92 12.03
N VAL A 352 27.08 -4.59 13.10
CA VAL A 352 26.49 -4.37 14.43
C VAL A 352 27.19 -3.19 15.09
N ILE A 353 26.43 -2.18 15.50
CA ILE A 353 26.93 -0.93 16.10
C ILE A 353 26.73 -0.92 17.62
N ASP A 354 27.35 0.02 18.31
CA ASP A 354 27.35 0.05 19.79
C ASP A 354 26.10 0.71 20.39
N GLU A 355 25.30 1.37 19.55
CA GLU A 355 24.01 1.95 19.94
C GLU A 355 23.04 0.84 20.39
N VAL A 356 22.55 0.97 21.61
CA VAL A 356 21.52 0.09 22.16
C VAL A 356 20.16 0.68 21.83
N LEU A 357 19.26 -0.14 21.27
CA LEU A 357 17.89 0.28 21.05
C LEU A 357 17.23 0.58 22.39
N ASN A 358 17.11 1.85 22.75
CA ASN A 358 16.59 2.28 24.04
C ASN A 358 15.06 2.17 24.11
N LEU A 359 14.56 0.94 24.16
CA LEU A 359 13.13 0.63 24.31
C LEU A 359 12.55 1.01 25.67
N LYS A 360 13.38 1.33 26.68
CA LYS A 360 12.92 1.81 28.01
C LYS A 360 12.58 3.30 28.00
N GLY A 361 13.17 4.09 27.10
CA GLY A 361 12.81 5.49 26.88
C GLY A 361 11.50 5.64 26.09
N LEU A 362 11.18 4.66 25.26
CA LEU A 362 9.98 4.62 24.41
C LEU A 362 8.68 4.42 25.20
N SER A 363 8.73 3.83 26.40
CA SER A 363 7.57 3.79 27.30
C SER A 363 7.28 5.11 28.01
N ALA A 364 8.17 6.11 27.90
CA ALA A 364 8.08 7.38 28.64
C ALA A 364 8.22 8.64 27.78
N ARG A 365 8.63 8.51 26.51
CA ARG A 365 8.57 9.56 25.49
C ARG A 365 7.81 9.00 24.30
N GLU A 366 6.53 9.41 24.21
CA GLU A 366 5.65 9.27 23.03
C GLU A 366 5.39 7.81 22.59
N ASN A 367 4.66 7.05 23.41
CA ASN A 367 3.79 6.00 22.84
C ASN A 367 2.74 6.72 21.99
N VAL A 368 2.98 6.81 20.69
CA VAL A 368 1.93 7.23 19.75
C VAL A 368 0.99 6.05 19.64
N ASP A 369 -0.17 6.14 20.29
CA ASP A 369 -1.21 5.14 20.14
C ASP A 369 -1.74 5.23 18.71
N LEU A 370 -1.59 4.14 17.95
CA LEU A 370 -1.99 4.08 16.55
C LEU A 370 -3.17 3.17 16.37
N ARG A 371 -4.11 3.62 15.54
CA ARG A 371 -5.23 2.82 15.07
C ARG A 371 -4.91 2.29 13.67
N VAL A 372 -5.27 1.04 13.44
CA VAL A 372 -5.14 0.39 12.13
C VAL A 372 -6.53 0.04 11.64
N VAL A 373 -6.91 0.62 10.51
CA VAL A 373 -8.29 0.57 10.00
C VAL A 373 -8.28 -0.05 8.62
N GLU A 374 -9.16 -1.01 8.40
CA GLU A 374 -9.37 -1.65 7.10
C GLU A 374 -10.24 -0.74 6.23
N TYR A 375 -9.65 0.00 5.28
CA TYR A 375 -10.38 0.99 4.46
C TYR A 375 -10.90 0.40 3.14
N ASN A 376 -10.38 -0.77 2.71
CA ASN A 376 -10.95 -1.56 1.62
C ASN A 376 -11.06 -3.02 2.07
N PRO A 377 -12.18 -3.43 2.67
CA PRO A 377 -12.36 -4.78 3.19
C PRO A 377 -12.44 -5.86 2.11
N MET A 378 -12.78 -5.50 0.86
CA MET A 378 -12.86 -6.47 -0.24
C MET A 378 -11.49 -6.89 -0.78
N GLU A 379 -10.46 -6.06 -0.58
CA GLU A 379 -9.06 -6.36 -0.88
C GLU A 379 -8.20 -6.56 0.38
N GLY A 380 -8.77 -6.36 1.57
CA GLY A 380 -8.04 -6.41 2.83
C GLY A 380 -6.94 -5.36 2.92
N HIS A 381 -7.21 -4.12 2.49
CA HIS A 381 -6.26 -3.01 2.60
C HIS A 381 -6.50 -2.22 3.88
N TYR A 382 -5.41 -1.90 4.56
CA TYR A 382 -5.45 -1.16 5.82
C TYR A 382 -4.72 0.17 5.69
N SER A 383 -5.06 1.09 6.58
CA SER A 383 -4.34 2.34 6.80
C SER A 383 -4.07 2.57 8.28
N LEU A 384 -3.30 3.61 8.56
CA LEU A 384 -2.79 3.99 9.87
C LEU A 384 -3.17 5.44 10.13
N LEU A 385 -3.55 5.72 11.38
CA LEU A 385 -3.71 7.08 11.90
C LEU A 385 -3.43 7.08 13.41
N THR A 386 -3.19 8.26 13.97
CA THR A 386 -3.08 8.43 15.41
C THR A 386 -4.45 8.24 16.09
N ALA A 387 -4.46 7.77 17.33
CA ALA A 387 -5.69 7.70 18.13
C ALA A 387 -6.37 9.07 18.26
N GLU A 388 -5.60 10.17 18.36
CA GLU A 388 -6.14 11.53 18.38
C GLU A 388 -6.95 11.85 17.11
N SER A 389 -6.41 11.56 15.93
CA SER A 389 -7.13 11.76 14.67
C SER A 389 -8.37 10.89 14.58
N ALA A 390 -8.31 9.64 15.07
CA ALA A 390 -9.47 8.76 15.12
C ALA A 390 -10.57 9.32 16.03
N ASP A 391 -10.21 9.81 17.23
CA ASP A 391 -11.16 10.42 18.16
C ASP A 391 -11.84 11.67 17.54
N LYS A 392 -11.09 12.50 16.82
CA LYS A 392 -11.65 13.65 16.07
C LYS A 392 -12.65 13.20 15.01
N ILE A 393 -12.33 12.14 14.26
CA ILE A 393 -13.25 11.56 13.25
C ILE A 393 -14.53 11.04 13.90
N GLU A 394 -14.45 10.36 15.05
CA GLU A 394 -15.63 9.90 15.79
C GLU A 394 -16.51 11.07 16.28
N MET A 395 -15.90 12.16 16.72
CA MET A 395 -16.64 13.38 17.09
C MET A 395 -17.33 14.02 15.87
N ILE A 396 -16.68 14.04 14.71
CA ILE A 396 -17.26 14.50 13.44
C ILE A 396 -18.42 13.60 13.02
N GLU A 397 -18.29 12.28 13.14
CA GLU A 397 -19.36 11.30 12.86
C GLU A 397 -20.58 11.58 13.75
N ALA A 398 -20.38 11.81 15.04
CA ALA A 398 -21.45 12.16 15.96
C ALA A 398 -22.17 13.46 15.59
N ALA A 399 -21.46 14.47 15.08
CA ALA A 399 -22.05 15.72 14.60
C ALA A 399 -22.86 15.52 13.31
N MET A 400 -22.36 14.72 12.37
CA MET A 400 -23.00 14.36 11.10
C MET A 400 -24.31 13.59 11.32
N CYS A 401 -24.31 12.70 12.31
CA CYS A 401 -25.44 11.82 12.65
C CYS A 401 -26.50 12.49 13.54
N ARG A 402 -26.40 13.79 13.82
CA ARG A 402 -27.47 14.53 14.52
C ARG A 402 -28.74 14.49 13.67
N ASP A 403 -29.89 14.25 14.29
CA ASP A 403 -31.17 14.14 13.58
C ASP A 403 -32.19 15.18 14.06
N PRO A 404 -31.97 16.48 13.81
CA PRO A 404 -32.94 17.52 14.17
C PRO A 404 -34.22 17.43 13.33
N GLY A 405 -34.17 16.78 12.17
CA GLY A 405 -35.32 16.50 11.30
C GLY A 405 -36.23 15.38 11.82
N LEU A 406 -35.78 14.62 12.82
CA LEU A 406 -36.47 13.46 13.40
C LEU A 406 -36.82 12.39 12.35
N ARG A 407 -35.88 12.12 11.44
CA ARG A 407 -36.00 11.14 10.35
C ARG A 407 -35.90 9.70 10.84
N GLY A 408 -35.34 9.46 12.02
CA GLY A 408 -35.18 8.12 12.59
C GLY A 408 -33.92 7.40 12.15
N ILE A 409 -32.92 8.14 11.63
CA ILE A 409 -31.67 7.59 11.09
C ILE A 409 -30.80 6.87 12.11
N GLN A 410 -31.08 7.00 13.40
CA GLN A 410 -30.26 6.41 14.47
C GLN A 410 -30.11 4.88 14.34
N HIS A 411 -31.09 4.21 13.73
CA HIS A 411 -31.06 2.77 13.46
C HIS A 411 -30.23 2.40 12.22
N LEU A 412 -29.89 3.39 11.38
CA LEU A 412 -29.17 3.20 10.12
C LEU A 412 -27.66 3.42 10.29
N ILE A 413 -27.24 4.15 11.33
CA ILE A 413 -25.84 4.50 11.58
C ILE A 413 -24.98 3.24 11.68
N GLN A 414 -23.90 3.20 10.89
CA GLN A 414 -22.85 2.19 10.93
C GLN A 414 -21.59 2.78 11.56
N PRO A 415 -21.33 2.57 12.86
CA PRO A 415 -20.19 3.18 13.54
C PRO A 415 -18.86 2.83 12.87
N GLY A 416 -18.03 3.85 12.61
CA GLY A 416 -16.72 3.67 11.97
C GLY A 416 -16.76 3.66 10.44
N ASP A 417 -17.93 3.71 9.81
CA ASP A 417 -18.02 3.85 8.36
C ASP A 417 -17.47 5.20 7.88
N LEU A 418 -17.60 6.28 8.66
CA LEU A 418 -16.96 7.56 8.32
C LEU A 418 -15.44 7.46 8.31
N GLU A 419 -14.85 6.75 9.28
CA GLU A 419 -13.40 6.51 9.35
C GLU A 419 -12.92 5.72 8.14
N GLY A 420 -13.61 4.63 7.80
CA GLY A 420 -13.32 3.82 6.62
C GLY A 420 -13.45 4.60 5.31
N ALA A 421 -14.51 5.38 5.16
CA ALA A 421 -14.76 6.23 3.99
C ALA A 421 -13.70 7.32 3.82
N ALA A 422 -13.35 8.03 4.92
CA ALA A 422 -12.36 9.09 4.89
C ALA A 422 -10.97 8.55 4.51
N LEU A 423 -10.58 7.39 5.05
CA LEU A 423 -9.33 6.72 4.69
C LEU A 423 -9.36 6.21 3.23
N ALA A 424 -10.46 5.64 2.76
CA ALA A 424 -10.58 5.26 1.35
C ALA A 424 -10.40 6.45 0.41
N LEU A 425 -11.02 7.58 0.76
CA LEU A 425 -10.94 8.81 -0.02
C LEU A 425 -9.55 9.46 0.07
N SER A 426 -8.84 9.35 1.20
CA SER A 426 -7.48 9.87 1.36
C SER A 426 -6.49 9.11 0.46
N HIS A 427 -6.64 7.79 0.31
CA HIS A 427 -5.83 6.96 -0.58
C HIS A 427 -6.16 7.13 -2.08
N ALA A 428 -7.37 7.57 -2.42
CA ALA A 428 -7.80 7.74 -3.80
C ALA A 428 -7.07 8.88 -4.53
N LYS A 429 -6.63 8.66 -5.77
CA LYS A 429 -6.10 9.71 -6.66
C LYS A 429 -7.17 10.25 -7.59
N SER A 430 -8.10 9.38 -7.98
CA SER A 430 -9.22 9.69 -8.88
C SER A 430 -10.55 9.24 -8.27
N VAL A 431 -11.52 10.15 -8.20
CA VAL A 431 -12.81 9.94 -7.54
C VAL A 431 -13.95 10.16 -8.54
N LEU A 432 -14.79 9.16 -8.72
CA LEU A 432 -16.06 9.27 -9.43
C LEU A 432 -17.16 9.64 -8.43
N ILE A 433 -17.95 10.68 -8.70
CA ILE A 433 -19.00 11.15 -7.80
C ILE A 433 -20.34 11.22 -8.52
N THR A 434 -21.40 10.67 -7.93
CA THR A 434 -22.78 10.80 -8.41
C THR A 434 -23.67 11.40 -7.33
N THR A 435 -24.65 12.20 -7.74
CA THR A 435 -25.62 12.85 -6.85
C THR A 435 -26.86 13.22 -7.65
N GLY A 436 -27.99 13.40 -6.96
CA GLY A 436 -29.21 13.93 -7.55
C GLY A 436 -30.41 13.09 -7.19
N PHE A 437 -31.38 13.77 -6.57
CA PHE A 437 -32.65 13.20 -6.15
C PHE A 437 -33.83 13.97 -6.76
N PRO A 438 -34.49 13.45 -7.82
CA PRO A 438 -35.51 14.18 -8.57
C PRO A 438 -36.92 14.11 -7.95
N CYS A 439 -37.10 14.67 -6.75
CA CYS A 439 -38.37 14.64 -6.01
C CYS A 439 -39.27 15.89 -6.22
N ASN A 440 -38.78 16.92 -6.90
CA ASN A 440 -39.48 18.19 -7.12
C ASN A 440 -40.32 18.19 -8.42
N PRO A 441 -41.50 18.84 -8.43
CA PRO A 441 -42.27 19.02 -9.65
C PRO A 441 -41.64 20.09 -10.54
N GLY A 442 -41.66 19.89 -11.86
CA GLY A 442 -41.29 20.91 -12.83
C GLY A 442 -40.18 20.49 -13.79
N LYS A 443 -39.57 21.48 -14.43
CA LYS A 443 -38.52 21.26 -15.45
C LYS A 443 -37.19 20.79 -14.86
N PHE A 444 -36.93 21.14 -13.60
CA PHE A 444 -35.72 20.79 -12.87
C PHE A 444 -36.13 20.07 -11.58
N PRO A 445 -36.19 18.73 -11.59
CA PRO A 445 -36.81 17.97 -10.52
C PRO A 445 -35.89 17.71 -9.32
N TYR A 446 -34.61 18.03 -9.41
CA TYR A 446 -33.62 17.73 -8.37
C TYR A 446 -33.76 18.65 -7.15
N GLU A 447 -33.57 18.09 -5.96
CA GLU A 447 -33.47 18.86 -4.73
C GLU A 447 -32.06 19.38 -4.46
N ASN A 448 -31.95 20.23 -3.43
CA ASN A 448 -30.67 20.85 -3.06
C ASN A 448 -29.84 20.01 -2.07
N ASP A 449 -30.40 18.95 -1.47
CA ASP A 449 -29.61 17.98 -0.74
C ASP A 449 -28.85 17.05 -1.67
N GLY A 450 -27.57 16.83 -1.37
CA GLY A 450 -26.58 16.23 -2.26
C GLY A 450 -25.72 17.25 -3.02
N PRO A 451 -26.26 18.01 -4.00
CA PRO A 451 -25.47 18.93 -4.81
C PRO A 451 -24.65 19.95 -4.03
N ILE A 452 -25.15 20.49 -2.91
CA ILE A 452 -24.41 21.46 -2.08
C ILE A 452 -23.18 20.80 -1.46
N GLY A 453 -23.37 19.63 -0.83
CA GLY A 453 -22.33 18.88 -0.15
C GLY A 453 -21.27 18.39 -1.13
N VAL A 454 -21.70 17.83 -2.26
CA VAL A 454 -20.81 17.33 -3.32
C VAL A 454 -19.99 18.47 -3.95
N ALA A 455 -20.59 19.64 -4.16
CA ALA A 455 -19.86 20.82 -4.63
C ALA A 455 -18.77 21.25 -3.64
N GLY A 456 -19.07 21.29 -2.34
CA GLY A 456 -18.09 21.57 -1.29
C GLY A 456 -16.98 20.51 -1.22
N LEU A 457 -17.33 19.22 -1.28
CA LEU A 457 -16.36 18.12 -1.24
C LEU A 457 -15.43 18.15 -2.46
N CYS A 458 -15.96 18.50 -3.63
CA CYS A 458 -15.17 18.68 -4.85
C CYS A 458 -14.04 19.70 -4.66
N VAL A 459 -14.34 20.84 -4.01
CA VAL A 459 -13.33 21.86 -3.69
C VAL A 459 -12.18 21.26 -2.87
N THR A 460 -12.49 20.55 -1.78
CA THR A 460 -11.48 19.92 -0.92
C THR A 460 -10.66 18.85 -1.66
N LEU A 461 -11.31 18.00 -2.45
CA LEU A 461 -10.62 16.96 -3.24
C LEU A 461 -9.66 17.57 -4.27
N LEU A 462 -10.06 18.65 -4.95
CA LEU A 462 -9.20 19.37 -5.89
C LEU A 462 -8.04 20.09 -5.18
N ARG A 463 -8.26 20.65 -3.98
CA ARG A 463 -7.20 21.26 -3.14
C ARG A 463 -6.14 20.23 -2.70
N LEU A 464 -6.56 18.97 -2.51
CA LEU A 464 -5.69 17.81 -2.28
C LEU A 464 -5.04 17.26 -3.57
N GLY A 465 -5.28 17.88 -4.73
CA GLY A 465 -4.71 17.47 -6.02
C GLY A 465 -5.33 16.20 -6.61
N LYS A 466 -6.52 15.79 -6.15
CA LYS A 466 -7.22 14.60 -6.66
C LYS A 466 -7.97 14.94 -7.95
N LYS A 467 -8.08 13.96 -8.86
CA LYS A 467 -8.94 14.05 -10.05
C LYS A 467 -10.39 13.77 -9.62
N VAL A 468 -11.31 14.66 -9.98
CA VAL A 468 -12.75 14.50 -9.73
C VAL A 468 -13.47 14.40 -11.07
N THR A 469 -14.33 13.39 -11.19
CA THR A 469 -15.25 13.21 -12.31
C THR A 469 -16.65 13.03 -11.76
N PHE A 470 -17.63 13.71 -12.32
CA PHE A 470 -19.03 13.56 -11.96
C PHE A 470 -19.74 12.58 -12.91
N LEU A 471 -20.63 11.76 -12.38
CA LEU A 471 -21.57 10.94 -13.14
C LEU A 471 -22.99 11.41 -12.80
N LEU A 472 -23.61 12.14 -13.71
CA LEU A 472 -24.89 12.81 -13.47
C LEU A 472 -25.95 12.39 -14.49
N ASP A 473 -27.20 12.49 -14.08
CA ASP A 473 -28.33 12.39 -15.00
C ASP A 473 -28.23 13.49 -16.07
N GLU A 474 -28.58 13.18 -17.33
CA GLU A 474 -28.47 14.11 -18.46
C GLU A 474 -29.20 15.44 -18.18
N GLN A 475 -30.35 15.37 -17.50
CA GLN A 475 -31.17 16.54 -17.18
C GLN A 475 -30.49 17.48 -16.17
N GLN A 476 -29.56 16.98 -15.35
CA GLN A 476 -28.86 17.74 -14.31
C GLN A 476 -27.57 18.40 -14.84
N VAL A 477 -26.93 17.81 -15.86
CA VAL A 477 -25.62 18.23 -16.40
C VAL A 477 -25.54 19.73 -16.64
N GLY A 478 -26.57 20.33 -17.26
CA GLY A 478 -26.58 21.75 -17.57
C GLY A 478 -26.49 22.65 -16.34
N GLN A 479 -27.31 22.41 -15.31
CA GLN A 479 -27.29 23.18 -14.07
C GLN A 479 -26.00 22.94 -13.30
N PHE A 480 -25.54 21.69 -13.24
CA PHE A 480 -24.33 21.34 -12.50
C PHE A 480 -23.07 21.91 -13.16
N THR A 481 -23.03 21.98 -14.50
CA THR A 481 -21.93 22.64 -15.23
C THR A 481 -21.84 24.13 -14.85
N ILE A 482 -22.98 24.82 -14.77
CA ILE A 482 -23.02 26.23 -14.36
C ILE A 482 -22.59 26.37 -12.89
N LEU A 483 -22.98 25.44 -12.02
CA LEU A 483 -22.51 25.42 -10.63
C LEU A 483 -20.98 25.36 -10.58
N LEU A 484 -20.34 24.41 -11.29
CA LEU A 484 -18.88 24.30 -11.33
C LEU A 484 -18.22 25.56 -11.91
N ASP A 485 -18.83 26.16 -12.94
CA ASP A 485 -18.34 27.41 -13.53
C ASP A 485 -18.36 28.55 -12.50
N GLU A 486 -19.46 28.69 -11.76
CA GLU A 486 -19.61 29.73 -10.73
C GLU A 486 -18.64 29.51 -9.55
N LEU A 487 -18.35 28.26 -9.16
CA LEU A 487 -17.31 27.96 -8.19
C LEU A 487 -15.92 28.39 -8.68
N ALA A 488 -15.66 28.22 -9.99
CA ALA A 488 -14.40 28.66 -10.58
C ALA A 488 -14.29 30.20 -10.64
N GLU A 489 -15.38 30.89 -10.95
CA GLU A 489 -15.43 32.37 -10.92
C GLU A 489 -15.26 32.93 -9.48
N GLN A 490 -15.57 32.13 -8.46
CA GLN A 490 -15.34 32.45 -7.05
C GLN A 490 -13.96 32.02 -6.53
N ASP A 491 -13.05 31.55 -7.40
CA ASP A 491 -11.73 31.02 -7.05
C ASP A 491 -11.76 29.84 -6.05
N LEU A 492 -12.91 29.14 -5.95
CA LEU A 492 -13.02 27.94 -5.11
C LEU A 492 -12.42 26.71 -5.78
N ILE A 493 -12.53 26.63 -7.11
CA ILE A 493 -11.90 25.58 -7.92
C ILE A 493 -11.12 26.18 -9.10
N ALA A 494 -10.08 25.50 -9.55
CA ALA A 494 -9.30 25.92 -10.71
C ALA A 494 -9.89 25.34 -12.01
N ARG A 495 -9.63 26.01 -13.15
CA ARG A 495 -9.87 25.47 -14.49
C ARG A 495 -8.68 24.61 -14.96
N PRO A 496 -8.88 23.57 -15.80
CA PRO A 496 -10.14 23.13 -16.39
C PRO A 496 -11.11 22.53 -15.36
N LEU A 497 -12.42 22.69 -15.61
CA LEU A 497 -13.45 22.16 -14.71
C LEU A 497 -13.41 20.62 -14.67
N PRO A 498 -13.85 20.01 -13.55
CA PRO A 498 -14.07 18.57 -13.47
C PRO A 498 -14.88 18.02 -14.65
N GLU A 499 -14.55 16.81 -15.08
CA GLU A 499 -15.27 16.12 -16.15
C GLU A 499 -16.66 15.68 -15.68
N ILE A 500 -17.66 15.76 -16.57
CA ILE A 500 -19.01 15.26 -16.32
C ILE A 500 -19.34 14.17 -17.34
N LEU A 501 -19.65 12.98 -16.84
CA LEU A 501 -20.15 11.82 -17.58
C LEU A 501 -21.66 11.68 -17.37
N VAL A 502 -22.32 11.04 -18.33
CA VAL A 502 -23.76 10.72 -18.30
C VAL A 502 -23.92 9.21 -18.45
N PRO A 503 -24.82 8.51 -17.75
CA PRO A 503 -24.98 7.05 -17.87
C PRO A 503 -26.03 6.63 -18.93
N LYS A 504 -25.77 6.86 -20.23
CA LYS A 504 -26.61 6.42 -21.37
C LYS A 504 -25.84 5.51 -22.31
N GLU A 505 -26.50 4.65 -23.10
CA GLU A 505 -25.86 3.52 -23.83
C GLU A 505 -24.39 3.70 -24.30
N GLU A 506 -24.05 4.75 -25.08
CA GLU A 506 -22.66 4.99 -25.51
C GLU A 506 -21.73 5.45 -24.36
N SER A 507 -22.22 6.27 -23.45
CA SER A 507 -21.48 6.82 -22.31
C SER A 507 -21.49 5.90 -21.07
N LEU A 508 -22.44 4.98 -20.96
CA LEU A 508 -22.47 3.87 -20.00
C LEU A 508 -21.36 2.88 -20.36
N TYR A 509 -21.26 2.48 -21.64
CA TYR A 509 -20.12 1.68 -22.10
C TYR A 509 -18.79 2.38 -21.83
N THR A 510 -18.71 3.69 -22.07
CA THR A 510 -17.52 4.49 -21.77
C THR A 510 -17.22 4.48 -20.26
N SER A 511 -18.20 4.73 -19.40
CA SER A 511 -18.03 4.76 -17.95
C SER A 511 -17.66 3.38 -17.38
N MET A 512 -18.29 2.31 -17.88
CA MET A 512 -17.92 0.93 -17.56
C MET A 512 -16.48 0.64 -17.95
N LYS A 513 -16.09 1.04 -19.16
CA LYS A 513 -14.72 0.86 -19.64
C LYS A 513 -13.71 1.64 -18.80
N LEU A 514 -14.01 2.88 -18.41
CA LEU A 514 -13.15 3.67 -17.53
C LEU A 514 -12.98 3.00 -16.15
N LEU A 515 -14.07 2.49 -15.57
CA LEU A 515 -14.00 1.69 -14.33
C LEU A 515 -13.13 0.45 -14.51
N GLU A 516 -13.33 -0.33 -15.58
CA GLU A 516 -12.57 -1.54 -15.87
C GLU A 516 -11.10 -1.29 -16.21
N GLN A 517 -10.77 -0.08 -16.68
CA GLN A 517 -9.40 0.36 -16.93
C GLN A 517 -8.69 0.87 -15.67
N GLY A 518 -9.39 0.95 -14.53
CA GLY A 518 -8.83 1.42 -13.27
C GLY A 518 -8.63 2.94 -13.22
N GLU A 519 -9.46 3.70 -13.95
CA GLU A 519 -9.39 5.17 -13.97
C GLU A 519 -9.91 5.83 -12.67
N PHE A 520 -10.59 5.06 -11.82
CA PHE A 520 -11.17 5.53 -10.57
C PHE A 520 -10.74 4.65 -9.40
N ASP A 521 -10.27 5.29 -8.34
CA ASP A 521 -9.85 4.62 -7.10
C ASP A 521 -10.99 4.61 -6.05
N CYS A 522 -12.04 5.40 -6.25
CA CYS A 522 -13.19 5.50 -5.36
C CYS A 522 -14.44 5.93 -6.15
N PHE A 523 -15.60 5.37 -5.82
CA PHE A 523 -16.90 5.78 -6.35
C PHE A 523 -17.82 6.22 -5.20
N LEU A 524 -18.17 7.50 -5.17
CA LEU A 524 -19.00 8.11 -4.14
C LEU A 524 -20.40 8.44 -4.68
N ALA A 525 -21.43 8.08 -3.94
CA ALA A 525 -22.82 8.48 -4.18
C ALA A 525 -23.31 9.33 -2.98
N CYS A 526 -23.90 10.49 -3.26
CA CYS A 526 -24.49 11.33 -2.21
C CYS A 526 -25.86 11.81 -2.66
N GLU A 527 -26.89 11.49 -1.88
CA GLU A 527 -28.29 11.83 -2.20
C GLU A 527 -28.65 11.42 -3.65
N ARG A 528 -28.18 10.24 -4.04
CA ARG A 528 -28.47 9.64 -5.34
C ARG A 528 -29.62 8.68 -5.15
N ALA A 529 -30.74 8.89 -5.85
CA ALA A 529 -31.87 7.95 -5.79
C ALA A 529 -31.43 6.51 -6.08
N GLY A 530 -31.81 5.56 -5.22
CA GLY A 530 -31.53 4.14 -5.36
C GLY A 530 -32.79 3.36 -5.73
N ALA A 531 -32.66 2.39 -6.63
CA ALA A 531 -33.76 1.47 -6.91
C ALA A 531 -34.04 0.54 -5.71
N GLY A 532 -35.31 0.37 -5.36
CA GLY A 532 -35.77 -0.64 -4.41
C GLY A 532 -35.94 -2.01 -5.05
N ASP A 533 -36.43 -2.97 -4.27
CA ASP A 533 -36.53 -4.39 -4.70
C ASP A 533 -37.45 -4.62 -5.90
N ASP A 534 -38.36 -3.68 -6.17
CA ASP A 534 -39.25 -3.71 -7.33
C ASP A 534 -38.60 -3.13 -8.61
N GLY A 535 -37.34 -2.70 -8.52
CA GLY A 535 -36.57 -2.08 -9.59
C GLY A 535 -36.96 -0.63 -9.90
N LYS A 536 -37.77 0.01 -9.05
CA LYS A 536 -38.19 1.41 -9.20
C LYS A 536 -37.58 2.27 -8.10
N TYR A 537 -37.66 3.58 -8.32
CA TYR A 537 -37.21 4.59 -7.39
C TYR A 537 -38.42 5.21 -6.68
N HIS A 538 -38.31 5.43 -5.38
CA HIS A 538 -39.42 5.92 -4.56
C HIS A 538 -39.03 7.18 -3.80
N LYS A 539 -39.99 8.11 -3.65
CA LYS A 539 -39.90 9.19 -2.66
C LYS A 539 -40.09 8.63 -1.26
N MET A 540 -39.71 9.39 -0.23
CA MET A 540 -40.01 9.06 1.18
C MET A 540 -41.52 8.84 1.46
N SER A 541 -42.41 9.40 0.63
CA SER A 541 -43.85 9.15 0.71
C SER A 541 -44.28 7.75 0.23
N GLY A 542 -43.37 6.95 -0.33
CA GLY A 542 -43.66 5.68 -1.02
C GLY A 542 -44.07 5.84 -2.48
N ASP A 543 -44.37 7.07 -2.94
CA ASP A 543 -44.76 7.31 -4.32
C ASP A 543 -43.59 7.03 -5.28
N PRO A 544 -43.84 6.34 -6.41
CA PRO A 544 -42.81 6.12 -7.41
C PRO A 544 -42.35 7.45 -8.04
N MET A 545 -41.06 7.54 -8.33
CA MET A 545 -40.44 8.64 -9.04
C MET A 545 -40.47 8.42 -10.56
N PRO A 546 -40.49 9.50 -11.35
CA PRO A 546 -40.46 9.39 -12.80
C PRO A 546 -39.10 8.86 -13.28
N THR A 547 -39.07 7.60 -13.72
CA THR A 547 -37.85 6.95 -14.25
C THR A 547 -37.23 7.67 -15.45
N ALA A 548 -38.00 8.47 -16.19
CA ALA A 548 -37.49 9.29 -17.29
C ALA A 548 -36.55 10.42 -16.85
N SER A 549 -36.49 10.73 -15.55
CA SER A 549 -35.61 11.73 -14.95
C SER A 549 -34.47 11.11 -14.14
N ILE A 550 -34.34 9.78 -14.13
CA ILE A 550 -33.28 9.06 -13.40
C ILE A 550 -32.59 8.14 -14.39
N ASP A 551 -31.37 8.49 -14.80
CA ASP A 551 -30.54 7.61 -15.61
C ASP A 551 -29.95 6.52 -14.71
N ARG A 552 -30.04 5.25 -15.12
CA ARG A 552 -29.69 4.11 -14.28
C ARG A 552 -28.18 4.05 -14.01
N VAL A 553 -27.78 4.13 -12.74
CA VAL A 553 -26.36 4.13 -12.31
C VAL A 553 -25.94 2.84 -11.60
N GLU A 554 -26.91 2.00 -11.21
CA GLU A 554 -26.71 0.79 -10.42
C GLU A 554 -25.78 -0.20 -11.12
N ASP A 555 -25.87 -0.34 -12.44
CA ASP A 555 -25.02 -1.27 -13.18
C ASP A 555 -23.52 -0.88 -13.05
N LEU A 556 -23.22 0.42 -13.03
CA LEU A 556 -21.86 0.94 -12.77
C LEU A 556 -21.46 0.76 -11.31
N TRP A 557 -22.40 0.99 -10.39
CA TRP A 557 -22.18 0.84 -8.95
C TRP A 557 -21.84 -0.61 -8.56
N TYR A 558 -22.64 -1.57 -9.04
CA TYR A 558 -22.39 -3.00 -8.84
C TYR A 558 -21.10 -3.44 -9.52
N ARG A 559 -20.79 -2.88 -10.71
CA ARG A 559 -19.51 -3.15 -11.36
C ARG A 559 -18.33 -2.65 -10.54
N ALA A 560 -18.43 -1.49 -9.91
CA ALA A 560 -17.39 -0.97 -9.01
C ALA A 560 -17.17 -1.88 -7.79
N LEU A 561 -18.26 -2.41 -7.20
CA LEU A 561 -18.19 -3.42 -6.14
C LEU A 561 -17.52 -4.71 -6.62
N ASP A 562 -17.88 -5.24 -7.80
CA ASP A 562 -17.24 -6.43 -8.38
C ASP A 562 -15.74 -6.23 -8.64
N LEU A 563 -15.36 -5.01 -9.05
CA LEU A 563 -13.97 -4.59 -9.23
C LEU A 563 -13.28 -4.22 -7.91
N LYS A 564 -14.01 -4.26 -6.78
CA LYS A 564 -13.53 -3.97 -5.43
C LYS A 564 -12.98 -2.55 -5.28
N ILE A 565 -13.50 -1.64 -6.10
CA ILE A 565 -13.27 -0.20 -5.97
C ILE A 565 -14.04 0.25 -4.72
N PRO A 566 -13.40 0.94 -3.76
CA PRO A 566 -14.09 1.56 -2.64
C PRO A 566 -15.35 2.31 -3.06
N THR A 567 -16.50 1.90 -2.54
CA THR A 567 -17.78 2.59 -2.73
C THR A 567 -18.18 3.27 -1.42
N ILE A 568 -18.56 4.55 -1.52
CA ILE A 568 -18.99 5.36 -0.38
C ILE A 568 -20.39 5.91 -0.70
N ALA A 569 -21.39 5.55 0.09
CA ALA A 569 -22.73 6.11 -0.04
C ALA A 569 -23.05 7.05 1.10
N ILE A 570 -23.75 8.13 0.80
CA ILE A 570 -24.24 9.13 1.74
C ILE A 570 -25.74 9.28 1.52
N GLY A 571 -26.51 9.07 2.57
CA GLY A 571 -27.97 9.12 2.55
C GLY A 571 -28.53 9.42 3.93
N ASP A 572 -29.80 9.79 3.98
CA ASP A 572 -30.50 10.19 5.20
C ASP A 572 -31.96 9.67 5.29
N GLY A 573 -32.47 9.03 4.23
CA GLY A 573 -33.84 8.54 4.12
C GLY A 573 -33.97 7.01 3.98
N GLY A 574 -32.97 6.33 3.44
CA GLY A 574 -32.98 4.87 3.22
C GLY A 574 -33.32 4.44 1.78
N ASN A 575 -33.67 5.39 0.92
CA ASN A 575 -34.06 5.21 -0.47
C ASN A 575 -32.99 5.69 -1.47
N GLU A 576 -31.80 5.98 -0.98
CA GLU A 576 -30.63 6.40 -1.71
C GLU A 576 -29.74 5.20 -2.06
N LEU A 577 -29.03 5.29 -3.18
CA LEU A 577 -28.07 4.29 -3.62
C LEU A 577 -27.02 4.03 -2.54
N GLY A 578 -26.86 2.77 -2.15
CA GLY A 578 -25.95 2.33 -1.10
C GLY A 578 -26.62 2.02 0.24
N MET A 579 -27.83 2.56 0.48
CA MET A 579 -28.62 2.26 1.69
C MET A 579 -29.03 0.78 1.81
N GLY A 580 -28.84 -0.02 0.76
CA GLY A 580 -29.01 -1.48 0.81
C GLY A 580 -28.07 -2.18 1.79
N LYS A 581 -27.02 -1.49 2.31
CA LYS A 581 -26.22 -1.99 3.43
C LYS A 581 -27.03 -2.11 4.74
N VAL A 582 -28.06 -1.30 4.90
CA VAL A 582 -28.95 -1.25 6.07
C VAL A 582 -30.42 -1.47 5.68
N HIS A 583 -30.62 -2.27 4.63
CA HIS A 583 -31.92 -2.49 4.00
C HIS A 583 -33.00 -2.94 5.00
N ASP A 584 -32.67 -3.93 5.85
CA ASP A 584 -33.60 -4.49 6.82
C ASP A 584 -33.92 -3.48 7.94
N GLU A 585 -32.94 -2.66 8.35
CA GLU A 585 -33.12 -1.58 9.30
C GLU A 585 -34.03 -0.48 8.74
N VAL A 586 -33.91 -0.15 7.46
CA VAL A 586 -34.82 0.79 6.76
C VAL A 586 -36.24 0.24 6.80
N ILE A 587 -36.45 -1.02 6.40
CA ILE A 587 -37.77 -1.67 6.44
C ILE A 587 -38.37 -1.65 7.86
N GLY A 588 -37.55 -1.91 8.88
CA GLY A 588 -38.00 -2.03 10.26
C GLY A 588 -38.25 -0.69 10.97
N SER A 589 -37.57 0.38 10.57
CA SER A 589 -37.42 1.59 11.39
C SER A 589 -37.86 2.88 10.69
N ILE A 590 -37.85 2.90 9.35
CA ILE A 590 -38.19 4.10 8.57
C ILE A 590 -39.64 4.02 8.09
N HIS A 591 -40.30 5.18 8.09
CA HIS A 591 -41.66 5.27 7.58
C HIS A 591 -41.70 4.90 6.09
N ASN A 592 -42.60 3.98 5.71
CA ASN A 592 -42.68 3.36 4.38
C ASN A 592 -41.44 2.54 3.98
N GLY A 593 -40.61 2.11 4.93
CA GLY A 593 -39.37 1.38 4.67
C GLY A 593 -39.53 0.16 3.76
N ASP A 594 -40.63 -0.58 3.89
CA ASP A 594 -40.97 -1.74 3.05
C ASP A 594 -41.19 -1.41 1.57
N MET A 595 -41.46 -0.14 1.25
CA MET A 595 -41.62 0.35 -0.12
C MET A 595 -40.39 1.09 -0.63
N ILE A 596 -39.67 1.80 0.25
CA ILE A 596 -38.65 2.77 -0.18
C ILE A 596 -37.21 2.25 -0.06
N ALA A 597 -36.97 1.18 0.71
CA ALA A 597 -35.62 0.68 0.96
C ALA A 597 -34.88 0.39 -0.36
N ALA A 598 -33.76 1.07 -0.57
CA ALA A 598 -32.93 0.87 -1.75
C ALA A 598 -32.16 -0.46 -1.63
N SER A 599 -32.15 -1.25 -2.70
CA SER A 599 -31.51 -2.59 -2.66
C SER A 599 -29.99 -2.55 -2.81
N GLY A 600 -29.46 -1.50 -3.44
CA GLY A 600 -28.03 -1.40 -3.72
C GLY A 600 -27.21 -1.14 -2.46
N SER A 601 -26.28 -2.04 -2.13
CA SER A 601 -25.38 -1.92 -0.98
C SER A 601 -24.09 -1.13 -1.31
N THR A 602 -23.24 -0.90 -0.31
CA THR A 602 -21.96 -0.17 -0.44
C THR A 602 -20.93 -0.71 0.55
N MET A 603 -19.64 -0.38 0.37
CA MET A 603 -18.62 -0.67 1.39
C MET A 603 -18.79 0.22 2.62
N TRP A 604 -18.92 1.54 2.40
CA TRP A 604 -19.02 2.53 3.46
C TRP A 604 -20.30 3.34 3.31
N LEU A 605 -21.16 3.31 4.32
CA LEU A 605 -22.43 4.03 4.36
C LEU A 605 -22.39 5.13 5.43
N LEU A 606 -22.55 6.37 5.01
CA LEU A 606 -22.70 7.53 5.88
C LEU A 606 -24.18 7.85 6.02
N SER A 607 -24.82 7.32 7.06
CA SER A 607 -26.18 7.71 7.45
C SER A 607 -26.15 9.05 8.18
N CYS A 608 -26.74 10.08 7.59
CA CYS A 608 -26.61 11.46 8.03
C CYS A 608 -27.96 12.07 8.40
N GLY A 609 -27.96 13.17 9.18
CA GLY A 609 -29.18 13.97 9.39
C GLY A 609 -29.68 14.68 8.14
N VAL A 610 -28.74 15.01 7.26
CA VAL A 610 -28.89 15.64 5.93
C VAL A 610 -27.70 15.15 5.12
N SER A 611 -27.87 14.66 3.89
CA SER A 611 -26.79 14.09 3.09
C SER A 611 -25.63 15.05 2.82
N ASN A 612 -25.91 16.34 2.65
CA ASN A 612 -24.89 17.38 2.57
C ASN A 612 -23.89 17.35 3.74
N TRP A 613 -24.34 17.00 4.95
CA TRP A 613 -23.49 16.92 6.13
C TRP A 613 -22.51 15.76 6.06
N GLY A 614 -22.85 14.66 5.38
CA GLY A 614 -21.91 13.57 5.12
C GLY A 614 -20.74 14.01 4.23
N CYS A 615 -21.02 14.80 3.19
CA CYS A 615 -19.97 15.41 2.39
C CYS A 615 -19.11 16.39 3.19
N TRP A 616 -19.70 17.16 4.09
CA TRP A 616 -18.95 18.05 4.97
C TRP A 616 -18.10 17.27 5.97
N ALA A 617 -18.63 16.20 6.57
CA ALA A 617 -17.89 15.33 7.46
C ALA A 617 -16.63 14.76 6.76
N LEU A 618 -16.75 14.27 5.53
CA LEU A 618 -15.61 13.82 4.73
C LEU A 618 -14.58 14.94 4.49
N GLN A 619 -14.99 16.18 4.24
CA GLN A 619 -14.06 17.31 4.12
C GLN A 619 -13.25 17.52 5.41
N HIS A 620 -13.92 17.48 6.56
CA HIS A 620 -13.30 17.66 7.87
C HIS A 620 -12.37 16.48 8.21
N CYS A 621 -12.79 15.25 7.95
CA CYS A 621 -11.94 14.07 8.15
C CYS A 621 -10.70 14.10 7.25
N LEU A 622 -10.83 14.52 5.99
CA LEU A 622 -9.67 14.69 5.10
C LEU A 622 -8.70 15.77 5.62
N ALA A 623 -9.21 16.85 6.23
CA ALA A 623 -8.36 17.85 6.88
C ALA A 623 -7.62 17.28 8.11
N VAL A 624 -8.30 16.49 8.95
CA VAL A 624 -7.68 15.77 10.09
C VAL A 624 -6.57 14.84 9.59
N LEU A 625 -6.86 14.03 8.56
CA LEU A 625 -5.89 13.10 7.97
C LEU A 625 -4.74 13.80 7.25
N GLU A 626 -4.95 15.00 6.71
CA GLU A 626 -3.87 15.84 6.17
C GLU A 626 -2.90 16.28 7.27
N GLY A 627 -3.41 16.62 8.45
CA GLY A 627 -2.59 16.98 9.62
C GLY A 627 -1.92 15.80 10.34
N ASP A 628 -2.32 14.57 10.06
CA ASP A 628 -1.79 13.37 10.73
C ASP A 628 -0.50 12.88 10.05
N LEU A 629 0.65 13.16 10.67
CA LEU A 629 1.97 12.78 10.15
C LEU A 629 2.16 11.27 10.00
N VAL A 630 1.49 10.44 10.82
CA VAL A 630 1.56 8.99 10.70
C VAL A 630 0.81 8.54 9.45
N HIS A 631 -0.39 9.08 9.25
CA HIS A 631 -1.18 8.82 8.05
C HIS A 631 -0.47 9.30 6.78
N GLN A 632 0.07 10.52 6.78
CA GLN A 632 0.78 11.09 5.64
C GLN A 632 2.03 10.30 5.27
N ARG A 633 2.80 9.85 6.28
CA ARG A 633 3.93 8.95 6.06
C ARG A 633 3.48 7.61 5.46
N TYR A 634 2.33 7.08 5.85
CA TYR A 634 1.77 5.85 5.31
C TYR A 634 1.30 6.00 3.85
N LEU A 635 0.67 7.14 3.52
CA LEU A 635 0.29 7.49 2.15
C LEU A 635 1.53 7.63 1.25
N SER A 636 2.58 8.29 1.76
CA SER A 636 3.84 8.49 1.03
C SER A 636 4.75 7.26 0.98
N LYS A 637 4.33 6.15 1.61
CA LYS A 637 5.13 4.92 1.73
C LYS A 637 6.51 5.16 2.35
N GLY A 638 6.64 6.15 3.22
CA GLY A 638 7.89 6.50 3.91
C GLY A 638 8.90 7.30 3.07
N VAL A 639 8.51 7.80 1.89
CA VAL A 639 9.31 8.73 1.06
C VAL A 639 8.98 10.17 1.48
N SER A 640 9.97 11.06 1.66
CA SER A 640 9.82 12.29 2.48
C SER A 640 9.21 13.50 1.79
N LYS A 641 8.96 13.47 0.48
CA LYS A 641 8.34 14.61 -0.23
C LYS A 641 6.94 15.01 0.27
N TYR A 642 6.33 14.26 1.17
CA TYR A 642 5.01 14.59 1.70
C TYR A 642 5.01 15.83 2.60
N GLN A 643 6.03 16.04 3.44
CA GLN A 643 6.03 17.14 4.41
C GLN A 643 6.04 18.52 3.73
N GLU A 644 6.69 18.64 2.58
CA GLU A 644 6.74 19.88 1.79
C GLU A 644 5.44 20.13 1.01
N SER A 645 4.67 19.08 0.72
CA SER A 645 3.42 19.15 -0.06
C SER A 645 2.16 19.29 0.80
N MET A 646 2.29 19.06 2.11
CA MET A 646 1.16 19.08 3.05
C MET A 646 0.43 20.41 3.01
N LYS A 647 -0.90 20.34 3.05
CA LYS A 647 -1.77 21.50 3.18
C LYS A 647 -2.02 21.77 4.65
N GLU A 648 -2.17 23.06 4.98
CA GLU A 648 -2.72 23.45 6.28
C GLU A 648 -4.14 22.86 6.40
N PRO A 649 -4.48 22.09 7.46
CA PRO A 649 -5.80 21.46 7.59
C PRO A 649 -6.96 22.44 7.44
N SER A 650 -6.84 23.64 7.99
CA SER A 650 -7.83 24.70 7.89
C SER A 650 -8.09 25.17 6.44
N SER A 651 -7.12 25.02 5.53
CA SER A 651 -7.28 25.36 4.12
C SER A 651 -8.13 24.35 3.33
N LEU A 652 -8.36 23.16 3.89
CA LEU A 652 -9.14 22.09 3.28
C LEU A 652 -10.63 22.15 3.67
N ILE A 653 -10.95 22.86 4.74
CA ILE A 653 -12.33 23.05 5.23
C ILE A 653 -12.86 24.36 4.66
N LEU A 654 -14.00 24.31 3.96
CA LEU A 654 -14.68 25.52 3.52
C LEU A 654 -15.28 26.25 4.71
N THR A 655 -15.20 27.57 4.72
CA THR A 655 -15.84 28.39 5.75
C THR A 655 -17.37 28.33 5.62
N SER A 656 -18.10 28.59 6.72
CA SER A 656 -19.57 28.71 6.69
C SER A 656 -20.05 29.72 5.65
N SER A 657 -19.27 30.78 5.41
CA SER A 657 -19.56 31.77 4.37
C SER A 657 -19.42 31.22 2.95
N GLU A 658 -18.40 30.39 2.68
CA GLU A 658 -18.27 29.72 1.38
C GLU A 658 -19.38 28.68 1.18
N GLN A 659 -19.69 27.87 2.20
CA GLN A 659 -20.80 26.91 2.14
C GLN A 659 -22.15 27.61 1.86
N TYR A 660 -22.39 28.74 2.52
CA TYR A 660 -23.60 29.55 2.29
C TYR A 660 -23.66 30.07 0.84
N ARG A 661 -22.53 30.52 0.27
CA ARG A 661 -22.47 30.94 -1.14
C ARG A 661 -22.80 29.80 -2.09
N ILE A 662 -22.27 28.60 -1.85
CA ILE A 662 -22.60 27.41 -2.64
C ILE A 662 -24.11 27.17 -2.60
N MET A 663 -24.71 27.18 -1.41
CA MET A 663 -26.16 27.02 -1.25
C MET A 663 -26.95 28.09 -2.03
N GLN A 664 -26.53 29.36 -1.97
CA GLN A 664 -27.18 30.43 -2.71
C GLN A 664 -27.13 30.23 -4.23
N VAL A 665 -25.97 29.82 -4.76
CA VAL A 665 -25.80 29.52 -6.20
C VAL A 665 -26.71 28.35 -6.59
N VAL A 666 -26.69 27.27 -5.82
CA VAL A 666 -27.56 26.09 -6.02
C VAL A 666 -29.05 26.51 -6.04
N GLY A 667 -29.48 27.35 -5.10
CA GLY A 667 -30.84 27.90 -5.07
C GLY A 667 -31.18 28.76 -6.30
N GLN A 668 -30.24 29.60 -6.77
CA GLN A 668 -30.42 30.42 -7.97
C GLN A 668 -30.53 29.60 -9.25
N LEU A 669 -29.86 28.45 -9.29
CA LEU A 669 -29.93 27.50 -10.40
C LEU A 669 -31.26 26.73 -10.43
N GLY A 670 -32.10 26.86 -9.40
CA GLY A 670 -33.44 26.28 -9.35
C GLY A 670 -33.55 24.97 -8.58
N TYR A 671 -32.48 24.54 -7.90
CA TYR A 671 -32.58 23.49 -6.89
C TYR A 671 -33.32 24.04 -5.67
N VAL A 672 -34.23 23.25 -5.12
CA VAL A 672 -35.03 23.63 -3.95
C VAL A 672 -35.13 22.47 -2.97
N ASP A 673 -35.43 22.81 -1.73
CA ASP A 673 -35.71 21.85 -0.66
C ASP A 673 -36.72 20.78 -1.08
N GLY A 674 -36.39 19.51 -0.87
CA GLY A 674 -37.25 18.36 -1.19
C GLY A 674 -38.56 18.30 -0.41
N ILE A 675 -38.64 18.99 0.72
CA ILE A 675 -39.80 19.06 1.62
C ILE A 675 -40.50 20.41 1.50
N SER A 676 -39.79 21.50 1.79
CA SER A 676 -40.37 22.86 1.90
C SER A 676 -40.62 23.52 0.54
N LYS A 677 -39.93 23.02 -0.50
CA LYS A 677 -39.90 23.58 -1.87
C LYS A 677 -39.34 25.01 -1.94
N LYS A 678 -38.59 25.43 -0.93
CA LYS A 678 -37.92 26.74 -0.88
C LYS A 678 -36.42 26.61 -1.21
N PRO A 679 -35.79 27.67 -1.74
CA PRO A 679 -34.37 27.66 -2.05
C PRO A 679 -33.45 27.98 -0.85
N ASP A 680 -34.00 28.46 0.27
CA ASP A 680 -33.26 28.93 1.46
C ASP A 680 -33.27 27.94 2.63
N THR A 681 -33.83 26.75 2.43
CA THR A 681 -33.83 25.64 3.39
C THR A 681 -33.34 24.37 2.69
N CYS A 682 -32.86 23.40 3.46
CA CYS A 682 -32.55 22.05 2.97
C CYS A 682 -33.17 21.09 3.99
N ASP A 683 -33.92 20.10 3.53
CA ASP A 683 -34.62 19.15 4.41
C ASP A 683 -35.53 19.77 5.46
N ASN A 684 -36.16 20.88 5.08
CA ASN A 684 -37.00 21.70 5.95
C ASN A 684 -36.28 22.22 7.21
N LEU A 685 -34.95 22.25 7.17
CA LEU A 685 -34.09 22.90 8.16
C LEU A 685 -33.63 24.26 7.63
N PRO A 686 -33.59 25.29 8.48
CA PRO A 686 -33.07 26.59 8.10
C PRO A 686 -31.54 26.58 8.09
N TRP A 687 -30.93 27.51 7.36
CA TRP A 687 -29.47 27.62 7.23
C TRP A 687 -28.72 27.58 8.57
N GLU A 688 -29.26 28.21 9.62
CA GLU A 688 -28.64 28.30 10.93
C GLU A 688 -28.36 26.92 11.55
N GLU A 689 -29.19 25.90 11.26
CA GLU A 689 -28.95 24.55 11.76
C GLU A 689 -27.81 23.87 10.98
N HIS A 690 -27.74 24.07 9.67
CA HIS A 690 -26.64 23.55 8.85
C HIS A 690 -25.31 24.23 9.22
N GLU A 691 -25.31 25.55 9.38
CA GLU A 691 -24.14 26.31 9.85
C GLU A 691 -23.67 25.84 11.22
N ARG A 692 -24.60 25.55 12.14
CA ARG A 692 -24.27 25.01 13.46
C ARG A 692 -23.58 23.65 13.35
N THR A 693 -24.12 22.73 12.55
CA THR A 693 -23.52 21.40 12.35
C THR A 693 -22.15 21.50 11.70
N HIS A 694 -22.01 22.33 10.66
CA HIS A 694 -20.72 22.59 10.02
C HIS A 694 -19.69 23.16 11.02
N SER A 695 -20.07 24.18 11.79
CA SER A 695 -19.19 24.83 12.76
C SER A 695 -18.74 23.86 13.86
N LEU A 696 -19.62 22.96 14.29
CA LEU A 696 -19.29 21.91 15.25
C LEU A 696 -18.25 20.93 14.71
N MET A 697 -18.41 20.49 13.45
CA MET A 697 -17.41 19.64 12.80
C MET A 697 -16.07 20.37 12.64
N THR A 698 -16.10 21.68 12.34
CA THR A 698 -14.89 22.51 12.25
C THR A 698 -14.17 22.60 13.58
N GLU A 699 -14.90 22.78 14.69
CA GLU A 699 -14.33 22.78 16.06
C GLU A 699 -13.69 21.43 16.43
N TYR A 700 -14.24 20.31 15.93
CA TYR A 700 -13.67 19.00 16.20
C TYR A 700 -12.45 18.68 15.34
N ALA A 701 -12.39 19.22 14.12
CA ALA A 701 -11.30 18.94 13.19
C ALA A 701 -10.02 19.74 13.48
N LEU A 702 -10.15 20.99 13.91
CA LEU A 702 -9.05 21.96 14.11
C LEU A 702 -8.72 22.14 15.59
#